data_AF-A0A959E861-F1
#
_entry.id   AF-A0A959E861-F1
#
_cell.length_a   1.000
_cell.length_b   1.000
_cell.length_c   1.000
_cell.angle_alpha   90.00
_cell.angle_beta   90.00
_cell.angle_gamma   90.00
#
_symmetry.space_group_name_H-M   'P 1'
#
loop_
_entity.id
_entity.type
_entity.pdbx_description
1 polymer ?
#
loop_
_entity_poly.entity_id
_entity_poly.type
_entity_poly.pdbx_seq_one_letter_code
_entity_poly.pdbx_strand_id
1 'polypeptide(L)'
;MYLAAPLPKKALAALSFCTVFLLTFPAIAQVVYVDVNSSCTAGCGGSWADAYPRLQDALSNTDSGEIWVARGAYRPVDCAPCTTADRERFFPMKNDVALYGGFAGTETSRGQRDIQGNPTLLSGDIGVPGDSTDNTYRVLIAEQVDSTAILDGFIVEQGNADGAFGFSLGGGLFIDGTGGNTGSPLIQHCTFRNNYATGGGGIGMDGSGNGTIRAAVRNCLFEGNTCSLQAVSRGAAVFMTASVGATMEPQFIGCTFRNNLSGDDGGAIALNVTSTSTLNRSTSSVLIDSCLFENNITEGNFGRGGAIWMLTGSNTESHNVISNSRFINNLAGGNGGAIFNRASFDLSLADDRIVNCFFSGNRSQEDGGALYFRGSQGAINIGQALGCVFYNNEAAFNGGAVFSTSFASAEGNTQNQLANCSFYGNTAQLEGGAVYLDGAAGGVNGMELANCILWKDSAGVAENEIRNNGGTASISFSILEQGLPPNTIDEGDNIFADPQYADPSAGDVHLLSCSPGADAGFNSAVPPTFLFDLDGDQRIQNGVVDIGAYENGRIRVDKDATGNNNGSSWADAFTDLQDALRAAYPGDQVWVAEGVYYPTSCNPCTDADREIAFTSRNGVELYGGFAAVEDQLNQRDVEANPTILSGNIGIQNDSTDNSYRVVLLKNVASKTLIDGFTIEEGNADRAFGFSFGGGLYIDGAGGSEGSPVVQNCTFRNNYATGGGGICMDGSGNGTIRATLRNCTFEGNTCSLLAVSRGAAVLVAGSVGAIIEPQFIGCTFRNNYSGDDGGAIALNVTSTELLARSFSAVRIDSCLFENNRTEGQFGRGGAIWMLMGSNTESRNLISNSRFINNLAGGNGGAIFNRASFALSLADDRIINCFFSGNNSEQDGGGLYFRGSQDAVNTGQAVNCAFYNNQAALSGGAVFSTSFASEAGVTQNQLINCSFFGNSAQLEGGAVYLDGAAGGVNEMAISNSILWENNASSADKEAFNNGGTLSLSHCIIQDGHSGPANQEAIQTADPLFLAPTDGDLRLSPCSPAVNAGLNDFLPIDFFDLDGDLDSLEKLDIDLNGDNRLFEGITDLGALEWNGTPMRLDSVGAQLAGISCVGLCDGQAQALPVGGTADYTFLWSTGDTLDIVSGLCADTYTATVTDANGCRDSVTVLLEEPEPLVANA
;
A
#
# COMPACT_ATOMS: atom_id res chain seq x y z
N MET A 1 -4.27 25.12 66.00
CA MET A 1 -5.25 24.95 67.09
C MET A 1 -6.53 25.65 66.64
N TYR A 2 -7.57 24.89 66.25
CA TYR A 2 -8.84 25.38 65.65
C TYR A 2 -8.64 26.04 64.25
N LEU A 3 -9.54 25.93 63.26
CA LEU A 3 -10.90 25.36 63.20
C LEU A 3 -11.30 24.92 61.77
N ALA A 4 -12.17 23.89 61.65
CA ALA A 4 -13.12 23.57 60.54
C ALA A 4 -12.59 23.29 59.11
N ALA A 5 -13.17 22.41 58.29
CA ALA A 5 -14.19 21.34 58.50
C ALA A 5 -14.03 20.22 57.41
N PRO A 6 -14.59 18.99 57.58
CA PRO A 6 -14.08 17.79 56.87
C PRO A 6 -14.99 17.14 55.79
N LEU A 7 -14.38 16.17 55.08
CA LEU A 7 -14.88 15.28 54.01
C LEU A 7 -15.95 14.25 54.44
N PRO A 8 -16.64 13.59 53.48
CA PRO A 8 -16.40 12.14 53.27
C PRO A 8 -16.39 11.68 51.77
N LYS A 9 -16.33 10.36 51.52
CA LYS A 9 -16.10 9.71 50.19
C LYS A 9 -17.26 8.81 49.69
N LYS A 10 -17.20 8.50 48.38
CA LYS A 10 -17.69 7.30 47.62
C LYS A 10 -19.16 7.22 47.14
N ALA A 11 -19.29 7.31 45.80
CA ALA A 11 -19.82 6.30 44.86
C ALA A 11 -21.34 6.13 44.57
N LEU A 12 -21.57 5.71 43.31
CA LEU A 12 -22.77 5.16 42.66
C LEU A 12 -23.85 6.13 42.11
N ALA A 13 -24.58 5.63 41.10
CA ALA A 13 -25.24 6.35 40.02
C ALA A 13 -26.73 6.75 40.23
N ALA A 14 -27.28 7.42 39.20
CA ALA A 14 -28.66 7.36 38.68
C ALA A 14 -29.67 8.51 38.94
N LEU A 15 -30.17 9.10 37.83
CA LEU A 15 -31.41 9.91 37.64
C LEU A 15 -31.52 11.27 38.40
N SER A 16 -32.31 12.29 37.99
CA SER A 16 -32.84 12.81 36.68
C SER A 16 -33.51 14.20 36.98
N PHE A 17 -34.25 14.98 36.16
CA PHE A 17 -34.82 14.88 34.80
C PHE A 17 -35.19 16.30 34.27
N CYS A 18 -34.95 16.62 32.99
CA CYS A 18 -35.50 17.78 32.22
C CYS A 18 -35.13 19.22 32.70
N THR A 19 -35.15 20.27 31.85
CA THR A 19 -35.88 20.44 30.58
C THR A 19 -35.10 21.18 29.47
N VAL A 20 -34.89 20.49 28.34
CA VAL A 20 -34.89 20.94 26.92
C VAL A 20 -34.62 22.43 26.59
N PHE A 21 -33.56 22.69 25.81
CA PHE A 21 -33.70 23.23 24.44
C PHE A 21 -32.55 22.75 23.52
N LEU A 22 -32.79 22.75 22.21
CA LEU A 22 -32.12 21.99 21.13
C LEU A 22 -30.68 21.46 21.33
N LEU A 23 -30.51 20.18 20.98
CA LEU A 23 -29.28 19.70 20.34
C LEU A 23 -29.16 20.39 18.97
N THR A 24 -28.04 21.08 18.74
CA THR A 24 -27.43 21.12 17.40
C THR A 24 -26.41 20.00 17.35
N PHE A 25 -26.55 19.08 16.40
CA PHE A 25 -25.43 18.23 15.99
C PHE A 25 -24.27 19.15 15.54
N PRO A 26 -23.00 18.74 15.68
CA PRO A 26 -21.96 19.35 14.86
C PRO A 26 -22.40 19.23 13.40
N ALA A 27 -22.27 20.30 12.63
CA ALA A 27 -22.71 20.31 11.25
C ALA A 27 -21.96 19.21 10.45
N ILE A 28 -22.60 18.70 9.41
CA ILE A 28 -21.88 17.97 8.36
C ILE A 28 -20.73 18.86 7.93
N ALA A 29 -19.49 18.34 7.95
CA ALA A 29 -18.33 19.10 7.53
C ALA A 29 -18.55 19.59 6.10
N GLN A 30 -18.79 20.89 5.94
CA GLN A 30 -19.21 21.44 4.68
C GLN A 30 -18.00 21.45 3.75
N VAL A 31 -18.07 20.65 2.69
CA VAL A 31 -17.13 20.76 1.56
C VAL A 31 -17.53 21.99 0.76
N VAL A 32 -16.59 22.92 0.59
CA VAL A 32 -16.73 24.14 -0.19
C VAL A 32 -15.87 24.01 -1.44
N TYR A 33 -16.51 24.05 -2.61
CA TYR A 33 -15.86 23.80 -3.88
C TYR A 33 -15.36 25.09 -4.54
N VAL A 34 -14.16 25.05 -5.14
CA VAL A 34 -13.51 26.22 -5.75
C VAL A 34 -12.89 25.85 -7.10
N ASP A 35 -13.40 26.41 -8.20
CA ASP A 35 -12.88 26.23 -9.57
C ASP A 35 -12.75 27.60 -10.24
N VAL A 36 -11.53 27.97 -10.64
CA VAL A 36 -11.24 29.25 -11.33
C VAL A 36 -11.98 29.39 -12.67
N ASN A 37 -12.44 28.28 -13.25
CA ASN A 37 -13.21 28.25 -14.50
C ASN A 37 -14.73 28.41 -14.26
N SER A 38 -15.19 28.42 -13.01
CA SER A 38 -16.61 28.56 -12.66
C SER A 38 -17.17 29.92 -13.09
N SER A 39 -18.40 29.90 -13.62
CA SER A 39 -19.18 31.11 -13.91
C SER A 39 -20.14 31.51 -12.78
N CYS A 40 -20.01 30.95 -11.58
CA CYS A 40 -20.90 31.26 -10.46
C CYS A 40 -20.68 32.69 -9.92
N THR A 41 -21.77 33.41 -9.66
CA THR A 41 -21.74 34.82 -9.21
C THR A 41 -22.51 35.10 -7.92
N ALA A 42 -23.29 34.14 -7.39
CA ALA A 42 -24.01 34.26 -6.11
C ALA A 42 -24.41 32.88 -5.58
N GLY A 43 -24.27 32.66 -4.28
CA GLY A 43 -24.67 31.39 -3.62
C GLY A 43 -23.75 30.20 -3.95
N CYS A 44 -22.50 30.48 -4.30
CA CYS A 44 -21.53 29.52 -4.81
C CYS A 44 -20.95 28.58 -3.76
N GLY A 45 -20.33 27.49 -4.23
CA GLY A 45 -19.49 26.59 -3.44
C GLY A 45 -20.19 25.34 -2.90
N GLY A 46 -21.44 25.05 -3.31
CA GLY A 46 -22.17 23.85 -2.88
C GLY A 46 -21.77 22.56 -3.61
N SER A 47 -21.24 22.68 -4.83
CA SER A 47 -20.73 21.61 -5.69
C SER A 47 -19.72 22.16 -6.70
N TRP A 48 -19.08 21.31 -7.50
CA TRP A 48 -18.25 21.77 -8.63
C TRP A 48 -19.02 22.62 -9.66
N ALA A 49 -20.31 22.35 -9.89
CA ALA A 49 -21.11 23.04 -10.90
C ALA A 49 -21.48 24.49 -10.53
N ASP A 50 -21.39 24.84 -9.24
CA ASP A 50 -21.59 26.18 -8.69
C ASP A 50 -20.38 26.65 -7.86
N ALA A 51 -19.20 26.07 -8.08
CA ALA A 51 -17.99 26.33 -7.29
C ALA A 51 -17.63 27.83 -7.23
N TYR A 52 -16.95 28.26 -6.17
CA TYR A 52 -16.42 29.62 -6.09
C TYR A 52 -15.38 29.86 -7.20
N PRO A 53 -15.49 30.93 -8.01
CA PRO A 53 -14.47 31.27 -9.02
C PRO A 53 -13.16 31.80 -8.40
N ARG A 54 -13.17 32.18 -7.13
CA ARG A 54 -12.05 32.82 -6.43
C ARG A 54 -11.89 32.24 -5.03
N LEU A 55 -10.74 31.62 -4.76
CA LEU A 55 -10.41 31.03 -3.45
C LEU A 55 -10.49 32.04 -2.31
N GLN A 56 -10.13 33.31 -2.57
CA GLN A 56 -10.21 34.40 -1.61
C GLN A 56 -11.63 34.59 -1.05
N ASP A 57 -12.66 34.36 -1.88
CA ASP A 57 -14.06 34.54 -1.52
C ASP A 57 -14.57 33.29 -0.77
N ALA A 58 -14.14 32.09 -1.15
CA ALA A 58 -14.41 30.86 -0.40
C ALA A 58 -13.85 30.91 1.03
N LEU A 59 -12.57 31.28 1.20
CA LEU A 59 -11.93 31.46 2.52
C LEU A 59 -12.62 32.53 3.39
N SER A 60 -13.23 33.53 2.75
CA SER A 60 -13.97 34.60 3.43
C SER A 60 -15.38 34.20 3.87
N ASN A 61 -15.94 33.12 3.33
CA ASN A 61 -17.28 32.61 3.66
C ASN A 61 -17.26 31.25 4.39
N THR A 62 -16.09 30.62 4.55
CA THR A 62 -15.90 29.33 5.24
C THR A 62 -15.31 29.56 6.62
N ASP A 63 -16.05 29.25 7.69
CA ASP A 63 -15.58 29.39 9.07
C ASP A 63 -15.16 28.06 9.73
N SER A 64 -15.56 26.93 9.16
CA SER A 64 -15.04 25.59 9.45
C SER A 64 -15.43 24.63 8.32
N GLY A 65 -14.69 23.53 8.14
CA GLY A 65 -14.96 22.52 7.11
C GLY A 65 -13.79 22.28 6.15
N GLU A 66 -14.08 21.72 4.98
CA GLU A 66 -13.08 21.46 3.95
C GLU A 66 -13.27 22.39 2.75
N ILE A 67 -12.19 22.90 2.18
CA ILE A 67 -12.22 23.65 0.92
C ILE A 67 -11.48 22.82 -0.13
N TRP A 68 -12.19 22.33 -1.14
CA TRP A 68 -11.62 21.56 -2.25
C TRP A 68 -11.40 22.48 -3.45
N VAL A 69 -10.18 22.54 -3.93
CA VAL A 69 -9.75 23.49 -4.97
C VAL A 69 -9.31 22.75 -6.22
N ALA A 70 -9.95 23.04 -7.35
CA ALA A 70 -9.62 22.46 -8.64
C ALA A 70 -8.20 22.86 -9.11
N ARG A 71 -7.73 22.20 -10.17
CA ARG A 71 -6.53 22.58 -10.92
C ARG A 71 -6.69 23.97 -11.52
N GLY A 72 -5.62 24.76 -11.49
CA GLY A 72 -5.65 26.14 -11.98
C GLY A 72 -4.81 27.08 -11.11
N ALA A 73 -4.72 28.33 -11.55
CA ALA A 73 -3.97 29.38 -10.87
C ALA A 73 -4.90 30.33 -10.11
N TYR A 74 -4.72 30.41 -8.79
CA TYR A 74 -5.52 31.20 -7.88
C TYR A 74 -4.67 32.32 -7.29
N ARG A 75 -5.18 33.55 -7.38
CA ARG A 75 -4.58 34.78 -6.86
C ARG A 75 -5.39 35.34 -5.68
N PRO A 76 -4.76 35.97 -4.68
CA PRO A 76 -5.48 36.70 -3.63
C PRO A 76 -6.30 37.89 -4.19
N VAL A 77 -5.82 38.50 -5.29
CA VAL A 77 -6.43 39.65 -5.95
C VAL A 77 -6.13 39.65 -7.45
N ASP A 78 -7.07 40.15 -8.24
CA ASP A 78 -6.97 40.31 -9.68
C ASP A 78 -7.04 41.81 -10.01
N CYS A 79 -5.89 42.44 -10.28
CA CYS A 79 -5.76 43.87 -10.60
C CYS A 79 -4.92 44.07 -11.86
N ALA A 80 -5.08 45.21 -12.54
CA ALA A 80 -4.35 45.55 -13.77
C ALA A 80 -4.42 47.06 -14.07
N PRO A 81 -3.38 47.86 -13.79
CA PRO A 81 -2.21 47.52 -12.97
C PRO A 81 -2.58 47.34 -11.49
N CYS A 82 -1.74 46.63 -10.74
CA CYS A 82 -1.84 46.54 -9.28
C CYS A 82 -1.13 47.71 -8.58
N THR A 83 -1.36 47.87 -7.27
CA THR A 83 -0.75 48.90 -6.42
C THR A 83 0.00 48.27 -5.25
N THR A 84 0.80 49.05 -4.53
CA THR A 84 1.51 48.57 -3.32
C THR A 84 0.57 48.05 -2.21
N ALA A 85 -0.70 48.47 -2.20
CA ALA A 85 -1.70 47.95 -1.26
C ALA A 85 -2.32 46.61 -1.71
N ASP A 86 -2.21 46.27 -2.99
CA ASP A 86 -2.62 44.97 -3.51
C ASP A 86 -1.54 43.91 -3.24
N ARG A 87 -0.26 44.33 -3.15
CA ARG A 87 0.86 43.48 -2.69
C ARG A 87 0.68 42.95 -1.26
N GLU A 88 -0.12 43.62 -0.43
CA GLU A 88 -0.44 43.21 0.94
C GLU A 88 -1.54 42.12 1.03
N ARG A 89 -2.05 41.63 -0.11
CA ARG A 89 -3.07 40.56 -0.17
C ARG A 89 -2.44 39.16 -0.07
N PHE A 90 -3.16 38.25 0.57
CA PHE A 90 -2.75 36.86 0.83
C PHE A 90 -3.98 35.98 1.10
N PHE A 91 -3.83 34.66 0.95
CA PHE A 91 -4.81 33.69 1.42
C PHE A 91 -4.60 33.39 2.92
N PRO A 92 -5.58 33.67 3.80
CA PRO A 92 -5.46 33.32 5.21
C PRO A 92 -5.76 31.83 5.44
N MET A 93 -4.85 31.13 6.13
CA MET A 93 -5.18 29.89 6.83
C MET A 93 -6.05 30.22 8.06
N LYS A 94 -6.97 29.33 8.41
CA LYS A 94 -7.93 29.46 9.53
C LYS A 94 -7.93 28.17 10.35
N ASN A 95 -8.18 28.27 11.65
CA ASN A 95 -8.52 27.11 12.47
C ASN A 95 -9.84 26.48 11.97
N ASP A 96 -10.01 25.19 12.24
CA ASP A 96 -11.14 24.36 11.80
C ASP A 96 -11.38 24.32 10.27
N VAL A 97 -10.46 24.86 9.45
CA VAL A 97 -10.54 24.87 7.98
C VAL A 97 -9.37 24.10 7.37
N ALA A 98 -9.71 23.06 6.61
CA ALA A 98 -8.75 22.25 5.86
C ALA A 98 -8.83 22.55 4.37
N LEU A 99 -7.74 23.06 3.80
CA LEU A 99 -7.63 23.45 2.40
C LEU A 99 -6.92 22.34 1.61
N TYR A 100 -7.58 21.79 0.58
CA TYR A 100 -7.11 20.66 -0.22
C TYR A 100 -7.04 20.99 -1.72
N GLY A 101 -5.89 20.72 -2.34
CA GLY A 101 -5.66 20.80 -3.79
C GLY A 101 -5.55 19.41 -4.43
N GLY A 102 -5.44 19.37 -5.76
CA GLY A 102 -5.30 18.14 -6.55
C GLY A 102 -6.57 17.67 -7.27
N PHE A 103 -7.58 18.53 -7.46
CA PHE A 103 -8.88 18.13 -8.03
C PHE A 103 -9.00 18.53 -9.52
N ALA A 104 -9.55 17.66 -10.36
CA ALA A 104 -9.91 17.97 -11.74
C ALA A 104 -11.12 18.90 -11.85
N GLY A 105 -11.96 18.96 -10.81
CA GLY A 105 -13.23 19.70 -10.77
C GLY A 105 -14.46 18.82 -11.03
N THR A 106 -14.37 17.52 -10.73
CA THR A 106 -15.44 16.53 -10.99
C THR A 106 -15.64 15.51 -9.86
N GLU A 107 -14.76 15.52 -8.86
CA GLU A 107 -14.64 14.53 -7.80
C GLU A 107 -15.81 14.56 -6.81
N THR A 108 -16.28 13.38 -6.43
CA THR A 108 -17.29 13.16 -5.39
C THR A 108 -16.69 12.81 -4.02
N SER A 109 -15.37 12.57 -3.93
CA SER A 109 -14.67 12.34 -2.67
C SER A 109 -13.23 12.84 -2.67
N ARG A 110 -12.72 13.25 -1.50
CA ARG A 110 -11.33 13.72 -1.29
C ARG A 110 -10.27 12.68 -1.68
N GLY A 111 -10.63 11.40 -1.74
CA GLY A 111 -9.73 10.30 -2.14
C GLY A 111 -9.53 10.16 -3.66
N GLN A 112 -10.34 10.82 -4.49
CA GLN A 112 -10.21 10.82 -5.95
C GLN A 112 -9.23 11.89 -6.47
N ARG A 113 -8.70 12.76 -5.58
CA ARG A 113 -7.78 13.83 -5.96
C ARG A 113 -6.44 13.26 -6.45
N ASP A 114 -5.93 13.79 -7.55
CA ASP A 114 -4.58 13.55 -8.05
C ASP A 114 -3.79 14.85 -7.98
N ILE A 115 -2.94 14.95 -6.95
CA ILE A 115 -2.10 16.13 -6.67
C ILE A 115 -1.09 16.40 -7.81
N GLN A 116 -0.72 15.37 -8.60
CA GLN A 116 0.27 15.50 -9.67
C GLN A 116 -0.39 15.78 -11.03
N GLY A 117 -1.45 15.04 -11.39
CA GLY A 117 -2.18 15.23 -12.65
C GLY A 117 -3.12 16.45 -12.66
N ASN A 118 -3.57 16.92 -11.50
CA ASN A 118 -4.46 18.08 -11.38
C ASN A 118 -3.84 19.19 -10.49
N PRO A 119 -2.71 19.80 -10.90
CA PRO A 119 -1.97 20.73 -10.06
C PRO A 119 -2.76 22.00 -9.73
N THR A 120 -2.96 22.24 -8.43
CA THR A 120 -3.57 23.45 -7.89
C THR A 120 -2.48 24.45 -7.48
N LEU A 121 -2.52 25.66 -8.05
CA LEU A 121 -1.47 26.67 -7.93
C LEU A 121 -1.98 27.90 -7.16
N LEU A 122 -1.36 28.20 -6.03
CA LEU A 122 -1.51 29.46 -5.32
C LEU A 122 -0.36 30.38 -5.73
N SER A 123 -0.66 31.48 -6.40
CA SER A 123 0.36 32.35 -7.00
C SER A 123 0.34 33.76 -6.42
N GLY A 124 1.53 34.26 -6.09
CA GLY A 124 1.79 35.65 -5.73
C GLY A 124 1.90 36.58 -6.93
N ASP A 125 2.07 36.06 -8.15
CA ASP A 125 2.02 36.83 -9.40
C ASP A 125 0.63 37.50 -9.52
N ILE A 126 0.54 38.81 -9.33
CA ILE A 126 -0.69 39.60 -9.46
C ILE A 126 -0.38 40.82 -10.32
N GLY A 127 -1.22 41.12 -11.31
CA GLY A 127 -0.97 42.23 -12.23
C GLY A 127 -0.36 41.78 -13.56
N VAL A 128 0.91 42.09 -13.79
CA VAL A 128 1.60 41.80 -15.06
C VAL A 128 2.36 40.47 -14.96
N PRO A 129 1.97 39.41 -15.70
CA PRO A 129 2.57 38.09 -15.52
C PRO A 129 4.10 38.09 -15.66
N GLY A 130 4.79 37.67 -14.58
CA GLY A 130 6.24 37.65 -14.45
C GLY A 130 6.91 38.98 -14.03
N ASP A 131 6.18 40.04 -13.71
CA ASP A 131 6.75 41.26 -13.13
C ASP A 131 6.79 41.17 -11.60
N SER A 132 7.95 40.78 -11.04
CA SER A 132 8.09 40.61 -9.59
C SER A 132 7.82 41.88 -8.78
N THR A 133 7.70 43.06 -9.40
CA THR A 133 7.43 44.33 -8.70
C THR A 133 5.97 44.55 -8.34
N ASP A 134 5.01 43.85 -8.96
CA ASP A 134 3.61 43.84 -8.53
C ASP A 134 3.14 42.57 -7.79
N ASN A 135 3.92 41.48 -7.79
CA ASN A 135 3.69 40.27 -6.98
C ASN A 135 3.38 40.54 -5.49
N THR A 136 2.52 39.74 -4.84
CA THR A 136 2.24 39.85 -3.39
C THR A 136 3.48 39.62 -2.54
N TYR A 137 3.53 40.28 -1.38
CA TYR A 137 4.61 40.05 -0.39
C TYR A 137 4.60 38.63 0.15
N ARG A 138 3.40 38.04 0.33
CA ARG A 138 3.23 36.64 0.71
C ARG A 138 2.01 36.03 0.02
N VAL A 139 2.07 34.75 -0.34
CA VAL A 139 0.92 34.05 -0.95
C VAL A 139 -0.09 33.64 0.13
N LEU A 140 0.40 33.13 1.28
CA LEU A 140 -0.41 32.73 2.43
C LEU A 140 0.04 33.36 3.74
N ILE A 141 -0.86 33.40 4.73
CA ILE A 141 -0.53 33.67 6.13
C ILE A 141 -1.21 32.66 7.07
N ALA A 142 -0.51 32.29 8.15
CA ALA A 142 -0.96 31.44 9.23
C ALA A 142 -0.74 32.17 10.57
N GLU A 143 -1.59 33.15 10.85
CA GLU A 143 -1.52 33.99 12.05
C GLU A 143 -2.32 33.36 13.20
N GLN A 144 -1.66 33.04 14.32
CA GLN A 144 -2.28 32.55 15.56
C GLN A 144 -3.06 31.21 15.40
N VAL A 145 -2.69 30.39 14.41
CA VAL A 145 -3.42 29.15 14.07
C VAL A 145 -2.92 27.90 14.81
N ASP A 146 -3.84 26.96 15.05
CA ASP A 146 -3.54 25.62 15.57
C ASP A 146 -3.51 24.54 14.46
N SER A 147 -3.26 23.29 14.84
CA SER A 147 -3.10 22.15 13.93
C SER A 147 -4.37 21.76 13.14
N THR A 148 -5.52 22.36 13.44
CA THR A 148 -6.74 22.24 12.61
C THR A 148 -6.67 23.06 11.32
N ALA A 149 -5.75 24.03 11.22
CA ALA A 149 -5.46 24.75 9.99
C ALA A 149 -4.57 23.89 9.07
N ILE A 150 -5.17 23.27 8.06
CA ILE A 150 -4.49 22.34 7.15
C ILE A 150 -4.30 22.96 5.76
N LEU A 151 -3.10 22.84 5.20
CA LEU A 151 -2.79 23.11 3.78
C LEU A 151 -2.21 21.84 3.15
N ASP A 152 -2.93 21.25 2.19
CA ASP A 152 -2.59 19.93 1.62
C ASP A 152 -2.70 19.89 0.08
N GLY A 153 -1.58 19.56 -0.60
CA GLY A 153 -1.58 19.29 -2.04
C GLY A 153 -1.57 20.52 -2.96
N PHE A 154 -0.90 21.60 -2.54
CA PHE A 154 -0.78 22.84 -3.33
C PHE A 154 0.64 23.11 -3.81
N ILE A 155 0.75 23.73 -5.00
CA ILE A 155 1.95 24.45 -5.41
C ILE A 155 1.79 25.92 -4.97
N VAL A 156 2.80 26.48 -4.32
CA VAL A 156 2.85 27.86 -3.82
C VAL A 156 4.05 28.57 -4.43
N GLU A 157 3.83 29.61 -5.24
CA GLU A 157 4.89 30.27 -6.00
C GLU A 157 4.72 31.79 -6.16
N GLN A 158 5.80 32.44 -6.61
CA GLN A 158 5.84 33.85 -7.01
C GLN A 158 5.54 34.87 -5.89
N GLY A 159 5.51 34.47 -4.61
CA GLY A 159 5.54 35.44 -3.51
C GLY A 159 6.87 36.19 -3.47
N ASN A 160 6.85 37.50 -3.25
CA ASN A 160 8.03 38.38 -3.21
C ASN A 160 8.04 39.24 -1.93
N ALA A 161 8.53 38.70 -0.81
CA ALA A 161 8.63 39.40 0.47
C ALA A 161 9.84 40.36 0.53
N ASP A 162 9.84 41.38 -0.34
CA ASP A 162 10.82 42.48 -0.40
C ASP A 162 10.40 43.74 0.40
N GLY A 163 9.29 43.67 1.12
CA GLY A 163 8.71 44.78 1.88
C GLY A 163 9.46 45.11 3.17
N ALA A 164 9.17 46.30 3.73
CA ALA A 164 9.70 46.70 5.04
C ALA A 164 8.83 46.15 6.20
N PHE A 165 9.44 45.97 7.38
CA PHE A 165 8.79 45.69 8.68
C PHE A 165 7.54 44.79 8.65
N GLY A 166 7.74 43.46 8.66
CA GLY A 166 6.67 42.46 8.75
C GLY A 166 6.17 41.92 7.40
N PHE A 167 6.60 42.53 6.29
CA PHE A 167 6.39 42.06 4.91
C PHE A 167 7.69 41.59 4.23
N SER A 168 8.69 41.22 5.04
CA SER A 168 10.03 40.83 4.59
C SER A 168 10.32 39.32 4.72
N LEU A 169 9.41 38.56 5.34
CA LEU A 169 9.54 37.13 5.65
C LEU A 169 8.37 36.32 5.10
N GLY A 170 8.65 35.11 4.61
CA GLY A 170 7.63 34.14 4.19
C GLY A 170 6.96 34.47 2.87
N GLY A 171 7.72 34.42 1.76
CA GLY A 171 7.21 34.70 0.41
C GLY A 171 6.08 33.76 -0.01
N GLY A 172 6.26 32.45 0.15
CA GLY A 172 5.16 31.49 -0.01
C GLY A 172 4.15 31.61 1.14
N LEU A 173 4.60 31.36 2.37
CA LEU A 173 3.78 31.37 3.57
C LEU A 173 4.50 32.05 4.75
N PHE A 174 3.80 32.90 5.49
CA PHE A 174 4.27 33.41 6.78
C PHE A 174 3.46 32.81 7.94
N ILE A 175 4.14 32.27 8.96
CA ILE A 175 3.53 31.70 10.17
C ILE A 175 3.85 32.61 11.36
N ASP A 176 2.82 33.18 11.98
CA ASP A 176 2.96 34.11 13.10
C ASP A 176 2.49 33.46 14.40
N GLY A 177 3.44 33.24 15.31
CA GLY A 177 3.18 32.81 16.70
C GLY A 177 3.54 33.88 17.73
N THR A 178 3.81 35.12 17.31
CA THR A 178 4.40 36.18 18.15
C THR A 178 3.49 36.63 19.30
N GLY A 179 4.07 37.33 20.27
CA GLY A 179 3.33 38.07 21.31
C GLY A 179 2.67 37.23 22.40
N GLY A 180 3.01 35.94 22.51
CA GLY A 180 2.38 34.99 23.43
C GLY A 180 1.35 34.06 22.78
N ASN A 181 1.22 34.11 21.46
CA ASN A 181 0.33 33.25 20.69
C ASN A 181 1.00 31.91 20.30
N THR A 182 0.36 31.14 19.44
CA THR A 182 0.92 29.92 18.86
C THR A 182 0.64 29.86 17.36
N GLY A 183 1.67 29.55 16.56
CA GLY A 183 1.56 29.22 15.14
C GLY A 183 1.91 27.75 14.92
N SER A 184 0.92 26.92 14.63
CA SER A 184 1.09 25.45 14.55
C SER A 184 0.24 24.75 13.46
N PRO A 185 0.16 25.28 12.23
CA PRO A 185 -0.58 24.63 11.14
C PRO A 185 0.04 23.29 10.73
N LEU A 186 -0.78 22.46 10.07
CA LEU A 186 -0.34 21.27 9.35
C LEU A 186 -0.19 21.60 7.85
N ILE A 187 0.99 21.35 7.29
CA ILE A 187 1.32 21.64 5.89
C ILE A 187 1.86 20.34 5.28
N GLN A 188 1.20 19.78 4.27
CA GLN A 188 1.61 18.49 3.72
C GLN A 188 1.43 18.34 2.21
N HIS A 189 2.30 17.56 1.55
CA HIS A 189 2.28 17.32 0.10
C HIS A 189 2.34 18.62 -0.76
N CYS A 190 2.86 19.71 -0.20
CA CYS A 190 2.92 21.02 -0.84
C CYS A 190 4.27 21.26 -1.50
N THR A 191 4.27 22.01 -2.61
CA THR A 191 5.48 22.47 -3.30
C THR A 191 5.62 23.98 -3.17
N PHE A 192 6.54 24.46 -2.34
CA PHE A 192 6.94 25.86 -2.29
C PHE A 192 8.06 26.08 -3.31
N ARG A 193 7.80 26.82 -4.39
CA ARG A 193 8.81 27.04 -5.44
C ARG A 193 8.90 28.46 -5.95
N ASN A 194 10.09 28.87 -6.37
CA ASN A 194 10.34 30.17 -7.00
C ASN A 194 9.82 31.38 -6.19
N ASN A 195 9.74 31.26 -4.86
CA ASN A 195 9.37 32.37 -3.98
C ASN A 195 10.62 33.13 -3.53
N TYR A 196 10.49 34.45 -3.35
CA TYR A 196 11.54 35.33 -2.84
C TYR A 196 11.14 35.91 -1.48
N ALA A 197 12.11 36.07 -0.58
CA ALA A 197 11.97 36.89 0.62
C ALA A 197 13.31 37.53 1.04
N THR A 198 13.30 38.45 2.01
CA THR A 198 14.56 38.78 2.71
C THR A 198 15.02 37.61 3.60
N GLY A 199 14.08 36.81 4.11
CA GLY A 199 14.36 35.47 4.62
C GLY A 199 13.12 34.57 4.66
N GLY A 200 13.30 33.28 4.37
CA GLY A 200 12.18 32.34 4.23
C GLY A 200 11.41 32.61 2.95
N GLY A 201 12.05 32.36 1.79
CA GLY A 201 11.39 32.48 0.49
C GLY A 201 10.16 31.59 0.43
N GLY A 202 10.31 30.29 0.72
CA GLY A 202 9.19 29.36 0.87
C GLY A 202 8.34 29.65 2.10
N ILE A 203 8.89 29.48 3.31
CA ILE A 203 8.21 29.70 4.59
C ILE A 203 9.02 30.62 5.52
N GLY A 204 8.37 31.60 6.12
CA GLY A 204 8.90 32.39 7.25
C GLY A 204 8.12 32.09 8.52
N MET A 205 8.80 31.93 9.66
CA MET A 205 8.19 31.69 10.97
C MET A 205 8.75 32.66 12.01
N ASP A 206 7.88 33.37 12.76
CA ASP A 206 8.29 34.21 13.90
C ASP A 206 7.56 33.81 15.20
N GLY A 207 8.34 33.40 16.21
CA GLY A 207 7.86 33.06 17.56
C GLY A 207 8.09 34.15 18.61
N SER A 208 8.55 35.35 18.24
CA SER A 208 9.06 36.37 19.16
C SER A 208 8.06 36.90 20.19
N GLY A 209 8.53 37.18 21.40
CA GLY A 209 7.74 37.81 22.47
C GLY A 209 6.93 36.82 23.31
N ASN A 210 7.57 35.74 23.77
CA ASN A 210 6.97 34.59 24.47
C ASN A 210 6.01 33.76 23.60
N GLY A 211 6.12 33.88 22.27
CA GLY A 211 5.34 33.10 21.31
C GLY A 211 5.81 31.65 21.18
N THR A 212 5.00 30.84 20.51
CA THR A 212 5.29 29.42 20.24
C THR A 212 5.11 29.09 18.76
N ILE A 213 6.08 28.42 18.14
CA ILE A 213 5.93 27.83 16.79
C ILE A 213 6.00 26.31 16.90
N ARG A 214 4.98 25.63 16.39
CA ARG A 214 4.83 24.15 16.36
C ARG A 214 4.27 23.68 15.01
N ALA A 215 4.65 24.35 13.93
CA ALA A 215 4.20 23.99 12.58
C ALA A 215 4.71 22.58 12.19
N ALA A 216 3.83 21.74 11.64
CA ALA A 216 4.16 20.41 11.17
C ALA A 216 4.19 20.40 9.64
N VAL A 217 5.38 20.25 9.04
CA VAL A 217 5.60 20.23 7.60
C VAL A 217 5.98 18.82 7.17
N ARG A 218 5.19 18.19 6.29
CA ARG A 218 5.36 16.77 5.92
C ARG A 218 5.31 16.52 4.43
N ASN A 219 6.25 15.74 3.89
CA ASN A 219 6.26 15.33 2.48
C ASN A 219 6.22 16.53 1.50
N CYS A 220 6.82 17.67 1.88
CA CYS A 220 6.80 18.90 1.09
C CYS A 220 8.09 19.10 0.28
N LEU A 221 7.96 19.72 -0.90
CA LEU A 221 9.06 20.13 -1.75
C LEU A 221 9.32 21.63 -1.62
N PHE A 222 10.59 22.01 -1.47
CA PHE A 222 11.07 23.39 -1.50
C PHE A 222 12.09 23.52 -2.63
N GLU A 223 11.72 24.14 -3.74
CA GLU A 223 12.53 24.20 -4.95
C GLU A 223 12.77 25.63 -5.47
N GLY A 224 14.04 26.02 -5.65
CA GLY A 224 14.37 27.29 -6.33
C GLY A 224 13.89 28.54 -5.60
N ASN A 225 13.59 28.44 -4.30
CA ASN A 225 13.26 29.61 -3.49
C ASN A 225 14.55 30.40 -3.20
N THR A 226 14.42 31.71 -3.04
CA THR A 226 15.56 32.65 -3.02
C THR A 226 15.47 33.66 -1.88
N CYS A 227 16.63 34.09 -1.38
CA CYS A 227 16.72 35.31 -0.57
C CYS A 227 18.05 36.03 -0.83
N SER A 228 18.03 37.11 -1.62
CA SER A 228 19.26 37.77 -2.09
C SER A 228 19.08 39.26 -2.40
N LEU A 229 19.73 40.14 -1.61
CA LEU A 229 20.42 41.36 -2.11
C LEU A 229 21.09 42.21 -1.00
N GLN A 230 20.93 41.91 0.30
CA GLN A 230 21.59 42.64 1.39
C GLN A 230 22.13 41.72 2.48
N ALA A 231 23.06 42.24 3.30
CA ALA A 231 23.94 41.49 4.22
C ALA A 231 23.27 40.93 5.51
N VAL A 232 22.03 40.46 5.40
CA VAL A 232 21.27 39.72 6.43
C VAL A 232 20.25 38.74 5.79
N SER A 233 20.42 38.35 4.52
CA SER A 233 19.51 37.42 3.83
C SER A 233 19.66 35.99 4.36
N ARG A 234 18.56 35.33 4.76
CA ARG A 234 18.64 34.01 5.44
C ARG A 234 17.60 32.99 5.02
N GLY A 235 17.98 31.71 4.94
CA GLY A 235 17.05 30.58 4.84
C GLY A 235 16.15 30.64 3.61
N ALA A 236 16.69 30.38 2.42
CA ALA A 236 15.96 30.67 1.19
C ALA A 236 14.69 29.82 1.01
N ALA A 237 14.68 28.57 1.47
CA ALA A 237 13.46 27.77 1.59
C ALA A 237 12.68 28.11 2.87
N VAL A 238 13.34 28.11 4.04
CA VAL A 238 12.72 28.32 5.35
C VAL A 238 13.57 29.23 6.23
N PHE A 239 12.96 30.26 6.81
CA PHE A 239 13.56 31.05 7.88
C PHE A 239 12.72 31.01 9.16
N MET A 240 13.39 30.72 10.26
CA MET A 240 12.81 30.65 11.60
C MET A 240 13.50 31.67 12.50
N THR A 241 12.73 32.56 13.11
CA THR A 241 13.23 33.56 14.06
C THR A 241 12.43 33.55 15.36
N ALA A 242 13.11 33.72 16.49
CA ALA A 242 12.45 33.75 17.80
C ALA A 242 13.27 34.52 18.84
N SER A 243 12.56 35.29 19.67
CA SER A 243 13.19 36.10 20.70
C SER A 243 12.35 36.28 21.95
N VAL A 244 13.01 36.55 23.09
CA VAL A 244 12.39 36.89 24.39
C VAL A 244 11.39 35.85 24.89
N GLY A 245 11.88 34.75 25.46
CA GLY A 245 11.03 33.72 26.08
C GLY A 245 10.26 32.84 25.10
N ALA A 246 10.62 32.89 23.82
CA ALA A 246 9.94 32.18 22.73
C ALA A 246 10.31 30.68 22.69
N THR A 247 9.39 29.87 22.17
CA THR A 247 9.54 28.41 22.01
C THR A 247 9.46 28.03 20.52
N MET A 248 10.53 27.46 19.97
CA MET A 248 10.60 26.97 18.58
C MET A 248 10.62 25.44 18.55
N GLU A 249 9.50 24.83 18.21
CA GLU A 249 9.34 23.36 18.09
C GLU A 249 8.66 22.92 16.75
N PRO A 250 8.95 23.52 15.57
CA PRO A 250 8.45 23.01 14.30
C PRO A 250 9.10 21.68 13.89
N GLN A 251 8.40 20.93 13.04
CA GLN A 251 8.82 19.64 12.52
C GLN A 251 8.85 19.65 10.99
N PHE A 252 9.91 19.12 10.40
CA PHE A 252 10.05 18.84 8.97
C PHE A 252 10.29 17.35 8.80
N ILE A 253 9.38 16.63 8.15
CA ILE A 253 9.44 15.16 8.02
C ILE A 253 9.23 14.76 6.56
N GLY A 254 10.12 13.96 5.97
CA GLY A 254 9.97 13.50 4.58
C GLY A 254 10.08 14.62 3.53
N CYS A 255 10.63 15.79 3.90
CA CYS A 255 10.67 16.97 3.04
C CYS A 255 11.91 17.00 2.16
N THR A 256 11.77 17.54 0.95
CA THR A 256 12.89 17.76 0.01
C THR A 256 13.14 19.25 -0.15
N PHE A 257 14.39 19.66 0.07
CA PHE A 257 14.88 21.02 -0.14
C PHE A 257 15.94 20.95 -1.25
N ARG A 258 15.63 21.47 -2.44
CA ARG A 258 16.58 21.44 -3.56
C ARG A 258 16.72 22.75 -4.31
N ASN A 259 17.93 23.02 -4.81
CA ASN A 259 18.23 24.17 -5.68
C ASN A 259 17.89 25.54 -5.07
N ASN A 260 17.77 25.67 -3.73
CA ASN A 260 17.45 26.95 -3.08
C ASN A 260 18.71 27.80 -2.89
N LEU A 261 18.57 29.14 -2.95
CA LEU A 261 19.69 30.07 -3.04
C LEU A 261 19.58 31.22 -2.03
N SER A 262 20.49 31.26 -1.05
CA SER A 262 20.59 32.36 -0.06
C SER A 262 21.82 33.24 -0.30
N GLY A 263 21.70 34.54 -0.06
CA GLY A 263 22.80 35.51 -0.16
C GLY A 263 23.69 35.67 1.08
N ASP A 264 23.45 34.94 2.18
CA ASP A 264 24.32 34.92 3.37
C ASP A 264 24.17 33.59 4.16
N ASP A 265 23.25 33.45 5.11
CA ASP A 265 23.16 32.26 5.98
C ASP A 265 22.00 31.30 5.61
N GLY A 266 22.29 30.00 5.43
CA GLY A 266 21.30 28.93 5.27
C GLY A 266 20.70 28.85 3.85
N GLY A 267 21.30 28.03 2.97
CA GLY A 267 20.86 27.91 1.58
C GLY A 267 19.45 27.31 1.43
N ALA A 268 19.05 26.41 2.31
CA ALA A 268 17.67 25.98 2.48
C ALA A 268 17.05 26.55 3.77
N ILE A 269 17.56 26.17 4.93
CA ILE A 269 16.98 26.48 6.24
C ILE A 269 17.91 27.39 7.04
N ALA A 270 17.36 28.42 7.68
CA ALA A 270 18.08 29.21 8.69
C ALA A 270 17.24 29.40 9.97
N LEU A 271 17.85 29.11 11.12
CA LEU A 271 17.26 29.17 12.46
C LEU A 271 18.00 30.20 13.32
N ASN A 272 17.28 31.21 13.81
CA ASN A 272 17.80 32.31 14.62
C ASN A 272 17.02 32.45 15.94
N VAL A 273 17.54 31.91 17.03
CA VAL A 273 16.88 32.02 18.36
C VAL A 273 17.78 32.79 19.31
N THR A 274 17.27 33.88 19.91
CA THR A 274 18.05 34.76 20.81
C THR A 274 17.15 35.50 21.79
N SER A 275 17.37 35.37 23.10
CA SER A 275 16.69 36.21 24.09
C SER A 275 17.50 37.45 24.49
N THR A 276 16.89 38.62 24.32
CA THR A 276 17.39 39.88 24.89
C THR A 276 16.94 40.10 26.34
N SER A 277 16.17 39.17 26.92
CA SER A 277 15.73 39.20 28.32
C SER A 277 16.59 38.29 29.18
N THR A 278 17.02 38.78 30.34
CA THR A 278 17.72 37.98 31.37
C THR A 278 16.77 37.19 32.28
N LEU A 279 15.45 37.35 32.12
CA LEU A 279 14.42 36.66 32.90
C LEU A 279 13.71 35.55 32.11
N ASN A 280 13.55 35.74 30.79
CA ASN A 280 12.80 34.83 29.93
C ASN A 280 13.77 34.22 28.91
N ARG A 281 14.28 33.03 29.21
CA ARG A 281 15.14 32.24 28.31
C ARG A 281 14.31 31.70 27.14
N SER A 282 14.82 31.79 25.91
CA SER A 282 14.16 31.15 24.75
C SER A 282 14.61 29.69 24.59
N THR A 283 13.80 28.86 23.94
CA THR A 283 14.10 27.44 23.67
C THR A 283 13.90 27.06 22.21
N SER A 284 14.70 26.12 21.71
CA SER A 284 14.58 25.55 20.37
C SER A 284 14.73 24.03 20.40
N SER A 285 13.77 23.31 19.82
CA SER A 285 13.77 21.86 19.67
C SER A 285 13.20 21.51 18.29
N VAL A 286 13.80 22.06 17.24
CA VAL A 286 13.41 21.79 15.85
C VAL A 286 13.71 20.34 15.53
N LEU A 287 12.77 19.64 14.89
CA LEU A 287 12.98 18.30 14.35
C LEU A 287 13.06 18.36 12.81
N ILE A 288 14.11 17.82 12.24
CA ILE A 288 14.26 17.56 10.81
C ILE A 288 14.52 16.06 10.66
N ASP A 289 13.56 15.30 10.11
CA ASP A 289 13.65 13.85 9.98
C ASP A 289 13.38 13.38 8.55
N SER A 290 14.10 12.35 8.11
CA SER A 290 13.87 11.70 6.80
C SER A 290 13.87 12.67 5.62
N CYS A 291 14.66 13.76 5.70
CA CYS A 291 14.66 14.85 4.74
C CYS A 291 15.83 14.77 3.73
N LEU A 292 15.62 15.31 2.53
CA LEU A 292 16.66 15.46 1.50
C LEU A 292 17.02 16.93 1.31
N PHE A 293 18.32 17.25 1.39
CA PHE A 293 18.89 18.55 1.09
C PHE A 293 19.86 18.42 -0.08
N GLU A 294 19.46 18.87 -1.27
CA GLU A 294 20.20 18.65 -2.52
C GLU A 294 20.54 19.97 -3.25
N ASN A 295 21.81 20.19 -3.61
CA ASN A 295 22.24 21.35 -4.43
C ASN A 295 21.80 22.73 -3.86
N ASN A 296 21.59 22.89 -2.56
CA ASN A 296 21.29 24.19 -1.96
C ASN A 296 22.58 25.01 -1.79
N ILE A 297 22.47 26.34 -1.92
CA ILE A 297 23.62 27.23 -2.07
C ILE A 297 23.51 28.45 -1.14
N THR A 298 24.60 28.80 -0.45
CA THR A 298 24.82 30.17 0.04
C THR A 298 25.88 30.88 -0.81
N GLU A 299 25.57 32.10 -1.26
CA GLU A 299 26.49 32.95 -2.03
C GLU A 299 27.37 33.83 -1.14
N GLY A 300 28.48 34.29 -1.71
CA GLY A 300 29.37 35.29 -1.11
C GLY A 300 30.33 34.75 -0.06
N ASN A 301 31.50 35.40 0.04
CA ASN A 301 32.67 35.01 0.85
C ASN A 301 32.44 34.88 2.37
N PHE A 302 31.21 35.05 2.86
CA PHE A 302 30.88 34.94 4.29
C PHE A 302 29.69 34.02 4.54
N GLY A 303 29.05 33.48 3.50
CA GLY A 303 27.83 32.70 3.62
C GLY A 303 28.04 31.35 4.30
N ARG A 304 27.03 30.83 4.99
CA ARG A 304 27.22 29.71 5.94
C ARG A 304 26.08 28.71 5.92
N GLY A 305 26.39 27.43 6.00
CA GLY A 305 25.37 26.38 6.00
C GLY A 305 24.72 26.26 4.62
N GLY A 306 25.40 25.61 3.67
CA GLY A 306 24.91 25.47 2.28
C GLY A 306 23.51 24.86 2.20
N ALA A 307 23.15 23.98 3.13
CA ALA A 307 21.77 23.58 3.40
C ALA A 307 21.18 24.27 4.65
N ILE A 308 21.80 24.13 5.82
CA ILE A 308 21.22 24.52 7.12
C ILE A 308 22.16 25.43 7.91
N TRP A 309 21.62 26.53 8.43
CA TRP A 309 22.29 27.39 9.41
C TRP A 309 21.51 27.49 10.72
N MET A 310 22.20 27.37 11.85
CA MET A 310 21.61 27.43 13.20
C MET A 310 22.41 28.36 14.11
N LEU A 311 21.70 29.31 14.76
CA LEU A 311 22.23 30.21 15.77
C LEU A 311 21.42 30.13 17.07
N THR A 312 22.10 29.66 18.12
CA THR A 312 21.66 29.72 19.52
C THR A 312 22.37 30.88 20.20
N GLY A 313 21.71 32.05 20.20
CA GLY A 313 22.25 33.29 20.77
C GLY A 313 21.87 33.52 22.24
N SER A 314 22.16 34.72 22.74
CA SER A 314 22.05 35.14 24.16
C SER A 314 20.87 34.53 24.92
N ASN A 315 21.15 33.95 26.09
CA ASN A 315 20.15 33.36 27.00
C ASN A 315 19.11 32.49 26.25
N THR A 316 19.62 31.52 25.50
CA THR A 316 18.83 30.54 24.74
C THR A 316 19.37 29.14 25.02
N GLU A 317 18.48 28.15 25.04
CA GLU A 317 18.85 26.73 25.03
C GLU A 317 18.35 26.07 23.75
N SER A 318 19.17 25.26 23.08
CA SER A 318 18.74 24.45 21.93
C SER A 318 19.02 22.96 22.10
N HIS A 319 18.05 22.16 21.65
CA HIS A 319 18.00 20.69 21.63
C HIS A 319 17.46 20.25 20.26
N ASN A 320 17.98 20.83 19.18
CA ASN A 320 17.50 20.55 17.82
C ASN A 320 18.00 19.16 17.38
N VAL A 321 17.17 18.42 16.64
CA VAL A 321 17.47 17.06 16.16
C VAL A 321 17.35 17.01 14.64
N ILE A 322 18.40 16.54 13.99
CA ILE A 322 18.45 16.26 12.56
C ILE A 322 18.71 14.76 12.41
N SER A 323 17.72 13.99 11.95
CA SER A 323 17.75 12.52 11.89
C SER A 323 17.45 11.96 10.50
N ASN A 324 18.03 10.81 10.17
CA ASN A 324 17.69 9.99 8.99
C ASN A 324 17.76 10.75 7.65
N SER A 325 18.59 11.80 7.56
CA SER A 325 18.51 12.83 6.51
C SER A 325 19.74 12.85 5.59
N ARG A 326 19.53 13.17 4.31
CA ARG A 326 20.57 13.13 3.27
C ARG A 326 20.94 14.55 2.84
N PHE A 327 22.24 14.86 2.85
CA PHE A 327 22.81 16.14 2.44
C PHE A 327 23.73 15.91 1.25
N ILE A 328 23.30 16.32 0.06
CA ILE A 328 23.94 15.99 -1.21
C ILE A 328 24.31 17.27 -1.97
N ASN A 329 25.59 17.43 -2.32
CA ASN A 329 26.10 18.48 -3.23
C ASN A 329 25.80 19.94 -2.82
N ASN A 330 25.47 20.21 -1.56
CA ASN A 330 25.22 21.57 -1.08
C ASN A 330 26.53 22.39 -1.05
N LEU A 331 26.42 23.73 -1.20
CA LEU A 331 27.57 24.62 -1.34
C LEU A 331 27.46 25.82 -0.40
N ALA A 332 28.51 26.08 0.37
CA ALA A 332 28.67 27.34 1.12
C ALA A 332 29.74 28.23 0.47
N GLY A 333 29.39 29.49 0.21
CA GLY A 333 30.32 30.56 -0.21
C GLY A 333 31.31 30.99 0.89
N GLY A 334 31.07 30.55 2.13
CA GLY A 334 32.00 30.52 3.24
C GLY A 334 31.98 29.12 3.89
N ASN A 335 31.51 29.03 5.13
CA ASN A 335 31.77 27.90 6.04
C ASN A 335 30.59 26.93 6.21
N GLY A 336 30.87 25.64 6.39
CA GLY A 336 29.83 24.60 6.62
C GLY A 336 29.04 24.31 5.35
N GLY A 337 29.58 23.50 4.44
CA GLY A 337 29.00 23.24 3.12
C GLY A 337 27.62 22.57 3.15
N ALA A 338 27.30 21.79 4.18
CA ALA A 338 25.94 21.36 4.47
C ALA A 338 25.34 22.11 5.66
N ILE A 339 25.94 22.01 6.86
CA ILE A 339 25.39 22.53 8.11
C ILE A 339 26.39 23.43 8.83
N PHE A 340 25.94 24.61 9.26
CA PHE A 340 26.67 25.50 10.16
C PHE A 340 25.90 25.65 11.48
N ASN A 341 26.48 25.21 12.59
CA ASN A 341 25.91 25.30 13.94
C ASN A 341 26.75 26.23 14.82
N ARG A 342 26.08 27.15 15.54
CA ARG A 342 26.74 28.13 16.40
C ARG A 342 25.97 28.45 17.68
N ALA A 343 26.64 28.33 18.82
CA ALA A 343 26.24 28.95 20.08
C ALA A 343 27.01 30.26 20.30
N SER A 344 26.38 31.30 20.86
CA SER A 344 27.06 32.56 21.22
C SER A 344 26.39 33.35 22.35
N PHE A 345 27.21 34.12 23.07
CA PHE A 345 26.85 34.98 24.22
C PHE A 345 26.54 34.23 25.53
N ASP A 346 26.75 34.90 26.66
CA ASP A 346 26.58 34.34 28.01
C ASP A 346 25.22 33.67 28.23
N LEU A 347 25.20 32.65 29.08
CA LEU A 347 24.02 31.85 29.47
C LEU A 347 23.35 31.08 28.30
N SER A 348 24.07 30.87 27.21
CA SER A 348 23.56 30.15 26.02
C SER A 348 24.20 28.76 25.89
N LEU A 349 23.35 27.76 25.61
CA LEU A 349 23.74 26.35 25.46
C LEU A 349 23.10 25.79 24.19
N ALA A 350 23.92 25.24 23.29
CA ALA A 350 23.45 24.32 22.26
C ALA A 350 23.81 22.88 22.65
N ASP A 351 22.85 21.98 22.53
CA ASP A 351 22.95 20.53 22.71
C ASP A 351 22.26 19.87 21.50
N ASP A 352 22.77 20.19 20.31
CA ASP A 352 22.13 19.89 19.02
C ASP A 352 22.69 18.58 18.43
N ARG A 353 21.80 17.74 17.90
CA ARG A 353 22.11 16.34 17.58
C ARG A 353 21.84 16.01 16.11
N ILE A 354 22.83 15.42 15.47
CA ILE A 354 22.78 14.89 14.10
C ILE A 354 22.89 13.37 14.20
N VAL A 355 21.93 12.63 13.65
CA VAL A 355 21.82 11.17 13.80
C VAL A 355 21.48 10.54 12.45
N ASN A 356 22.14 9.44 12.06
CA ASN A 356 21.85 8.69 10.84
C ASN A 356 21.77 9.60 9.60
N CYS A 357 22.75 10.49 9.43
CA CYS A 357 22.76 11.45 8.33
C CYS A 357 23.87 11.14 7.33
N PHE A 358 23.54 11.24 6.04
CA PHE A 358 24.43 10.91 4.94
C PHE A 358 24.87 12.19 4.21
N PHE A 359 26.12 12.61 4.41
CA PHE A 359 26.72 13.82 3.84
C PHE A 359 27.61 13.47 2.66
N SER A 360 27.14 13.70 1.44
CA SER A 360 27.85 13.38 0.20
C SER A 360 28.13 14.60 -0.67
N GLY A 361 29.40 14.84 -1.02
CA GLY A 361 29.77 15.84 -2.03
C GLY A 361 29.49 17.29 -1.66
N ASN A 362 29.24 17.61 -0.40
CA ASN A 362 28.99 18.97 0.07
C ASN A 362 30.30 19.76 0.12
N ARG A 363 30.24 21.07 -0.12
CA ARG A 363 31.43 21.89 -0.37
C ARG A 363 31.41 23.24 0.33
N SER A 364 32.58 23.65 0.83
CA SER A 364 32.80 24.95 1.47
C SER A 364 33.94 25.71 0.77
N GLN A 365 33.74 27.02 0.56
CA GLN A 365 34.78 27.92 0.03
C GLN A 365 35.69 28.51 1.13
N GLU A 366 35.44 28.18 2.39
CA GLU A 366 36.36 28.37 3.51
C GLU A 366 36.54 27.02 4.24
N ASP A 367 36.04 26.88 5.48
CA ASP A 367 36.23 25.69 6.31
C ASP A 367 34.94 24.85 6.52
N GLY A 368 35.09 23.53 6.69
CA GLY A 368 34.01 22.60 7.02
C GLY A 368 33.17 22.19 5.80
N GLY A 369 33.60 21.20 5.03
CA GLY A 369 32.92 20.81 3.79
C GLY A 369 31.51 20.24 3.97
N ALA A 370 31.25 19.55 5.08
CA ALA A 370 29.90 19.15 5.50
C ALA A 370 29.43 19.94 6.73
N LEU A 371 30.13 19.81 7.88
CA LEU A 371 29.72 20.39 9.17
C LEU A 371 30.69 21.46 9.67
N TYR A 372 30.14 22.49 10.32
CA TYR A 372 30.91 23.49 11.06
C TYR A 372 30.28 23.76 12.43
N PHE A 373 31.06 23.58 13.50
CA PHE A 373 30.62 23.80 14.90
C PHE A 373 31.37 24.96 15.57
N ARG A 374 30.66 25.82 16.31
CA ARG A 374 31.28 26.97 17.00
C ARG A 374 30.64 27.35 18.33
N GLY A 375 31.49 27.56 19.33
CA GLY A 375 31.19 28.31 20.56
C GLY A 375 32.02 29.60 20.62
N SER A 376 31.44 30.66 21.19
CA SER A 376 32.15 31.93 21.46
C SER A 376 31.38 32.82 22.44
N GLN A 377 32.05 33.79 23.06
CA GLN A 377 31.44 34.81 23.92
C GLN A 377 30.69 34.20 25.15
N GLY A 378 31.31 33.26 25.86
CA GLY A 378 30.75 32.65 27.08
C GLY A 378 29.71 31.54 26.86
N ALA A 379 29.31 31.27 25.61
CA ALA A 379 28.42 30.17 25.27
C ALA A 379 29.13 28.81 25.27
N ILE A 380 28.34 27.76 25.46
CA ILE A 380 28.73 26.35 25.28
C ILE A 380 28.03 25.81 24.03
N ASN A 381 28.80 25.19 23.13
CA ASN A 381 28.27 24.39 22.03
C ASN A 381 28.62 22.91 22.25
N ILE A 382 27.61 22.05 22.31
CA ILE A 382 27.72 20.59 22.29
C ILE A 382 27.05 20.12 20.99
N GLY A 383 27.88 19.67 20.05
CA GLY A 383 27.43 19.09 18.78
C GLY A 383 27.61 17.58 18.78
N GLN A 384 26.54 16.82 18.62
CA GLN A 384 26.61 15.36 18.46
C GLN A 384 26.43 14.95 17.00
N ALA A 385 27.26 14.02 16.52
CA ALA A 385 27.09 13.33 15.24
C ALA A 385 27.19 11.81 15.47
N LEU A 386 26.11 11.09 15.19
CA LEU A 386 25.92 9.68 15.55
C LEU A 386 25.45 8.88 14.33
N GLY A 387 26.10 7.77 13.98
CA GLY A 387 25.66 6.95 12.84
C GLY A 387 25.79 7.66 11.48
N CYS A 388 26.66 8.66 11.36
CA CYS A 388 26.71 9.54 10.19
C CYS A 388 27.79 9.13 9.18
N VAL A 389 27.48 9.25 7.90
CA VAL A 389 28.42 9.03 6.79
C VAL A 389 28.87 10.38 6.22
N PHE A 390 30.18 10.53 6.01
CA PHE A 390 30.80 11.68 5.38
C PHE A 390 31.60 11.22 4.17
N TYR A 391 31.02 11.37 2.98
CA TYR A 391 31.55 10.86 1.71
C TYR A 391 31.94 12.00 0.75
N ASN A 392 33.21 12.05 0.34
CA ASN A 392 33.72 12.97 -0.69
C ASN A 392 33.33 14.47 -0.52
N ASN A 393 33.26 14.98 0.71
CA ASN A 393 33.02 16.41 0.96
C ASN A 393 34.32 17.23 0.75
N GLU A 394 34.22 18.53 0.42
CA GLU A 394 35.38 19.39 0.08
C GLU A 394 35.37 20.69 0.91
N ALA A 395 36.51 21.05 1.49
CA ALA A 395 36.78 22.38 2.04
C ALA A 395 37.93 23.07 1.29
N ALA A 396 37.72 24.30 0.84
CA ALA A 396 38.76 25.08 0.17
C ALA A 396 39.91 25.46 1.12
N PHE A 397 39.66 25.53 2.44
CA PHE A 397 40.69 25.70 3.46
C PHE A 397 40.84 24.40 4.28
N ASN A 398 40.15 24.26 5.42
CA ASN A 398 40.38 23.19 6.39
C ASN A 398 39.10 22.41 6.76
N GLY A 399 39.25 21.18 7.24
CA GLY A 399 38.13 20.35 7.72
C GLY A 399 37.23 19.88 6.57
N GLY A 400 37.74 19.01 5.70
CA GLY A 400 37.05 18.62 4.47
C GLY A 400 35.68 17.97 4.68
N ALA A 401 35.44 17.32 5.82
CA ALA A 401 34.10 16.99 6.29
C ALA A 401 33.66 17.90 7.45
N VAL A 402 34.45 18.02 8.51
CA VAL A 402 34.05 18.67 9.77
C VAL A 402 35.09 19.69 10.23
N PHE A 403 34.63 20.89 10.55
CA PHE A 403 35.43 21.91 11.22
C PHE A 403 34.83 22.30 12.58
N SER A 404 35.66 22.59 13.57
CA SER A 404 35.21 23.16 14.84
C SER A 404 36.14 24.24 15.37
N THR A 405 35.59 25.32 15.97
CA THR A 405 36.38 26.40 16.58
C THR A 405 35.78 26.97 17.87
N SER A 406 36.66 27.28 18.84
CA SER A 406 36.40 28.21 19.94
C SER A 406 37.12 29.55 19.67
N PHE A 407 36.39 30.63 19.41
CA PHE A 407 36.92 31.78 18.68
C PHE A 407 37.80 32.77 19.50
N ALA A 408 38.97 33.12 18.96
CA ALA A 408 40.06 33.83 19.65
C ALA A 408 39.73 35.19 20.30
N SER A 409 38.82 35.97 19.72
CA SER A 409 38.53 37.32 20.21
C SER A 409 37.46 37.37 21.30
N ALA A 410 36.87 36.23 21.66
CA ALA A 410 35.92 36.12 22.77
C ALA A 410 35.75 34.67 23.23
N GLU A 411 36.38 34.36 24.37
CA GLU A 411 36.41 33.05 25.07
C GLU A 411 35.05 32.32 25.02
N GLY A 412 35.08 31.00 24.81
CA GLY A 412 33.89 30.15 24.70
C GLY A 412 34.27 28.67 24.66
N ASN A 413 33.29 27.79 24.80
CA ASN A 413 33.48 26.34 24.89
C ASN A 413 32.82 25.61 23.71
N THR A 414 33.48 24.59 23.17
CA THR A 414 32.95 23.70 22.15
C THR A 414 33.39 22.28 22.45
N GLN A 415 32.44 21.35 22.55
CA GLN A 415 32.64 19.98 23.01
C GLN A 415 31.78 19.06 22.14
N ASN A 416 32.35 18.58 21.03
CA ASN A 416 31.61 17.76 20.08
C ASN A 416 31.86 16.26 20.34
N GLN A 417 30.87 15.42 20.01
CA GLN A 417 30.98 13.96 20.12
C GLN A 417 30.59 13.31 18.80
N LEU A 418 31.53 12.62 18.19
CA LEU A 418 31.35 11.83 16.97
C LEU A 418 31.44 10.35 17.34
N ALA A 419 30.31 9.64 17.30
CA ALA A 419 30.27 8.21 17.57
C ALA A 419 29.71 7.44 16.38
N ASN A 420 30.33 6.30 16.03
CA ASN A 420 29.85 5.43 14.95
C ASN A 420 29.68 6.19 13.63
N CYS A 421 30.69 6.99 13.24
CA CYS A 421 30.69 7.73 11.98
C CYS A 421 31.68 7.13 10.99
N SER A 422 31.34 7.15 9.70
CA SER A 422 32.22 6.68 8.61
C SER A 422 32.59 7.83 7.68
N PHE A 423 33.87 8.19 7.67
CA PHE A 423 34.46 9.16 6.78
C PHE A 423 35.19 8.43 5.65
N TYR A 424 34.89 8.82 4.41
CA TYR A 424 35.65 8.35 3.26
C TYR A 424 35.85 9.45 2.21
N GLY A 425 37.10 9.64 1.78
CA GLY A 425 37.44 10.44 0.60
C GLY A 425 37.24 11.95 0.72
N ASN A 426 37.05 12.49 1.94
CA ASN A 426 36.86 13.93 2.15
C ASN A 426 38.17 14.70 1.94
N THR A 427 38.08 15.96 1.52
CA THR A 427 39.25 16.71 1.01
C THR A 427 39.33 18.13 1.56
N ALA A 428 40.54 18.55 1.94
CA ALA A 428 40.85 19.92 2.34
C ALA A 428 42.07 20.44 1.57
N GLN A 429 42.02 21.64 0.99
CA GLN A 429 43.17 22.15 0.22
C GLN A 429 44.33 22.61 1.12
N LEU A 430 44.08 22.83 2.42
CA LEU A 430 45.09 23.12 3.44
C LEU A 430 45.29 21.94 4.41
N GLU A 431 44.61 21.90 5.55
CA GLU A 431 44.88 20.96 6.64
C GLU A 431 43.59 20.27 7.15
N GLY A 432 43.67 19.02 7.62
CA GLY A 432 42.51 18.28 8.15
C GLY A 432 41.50 17.89 7.08
N GLY A 433 41.83 16.87 6.28
CA GLY A 433 40.98 16.38 5.18
C GLY A 433 39.63 15.80 5.61
N ALA A 434 39.55 15.15 6.77
CA ALA A 434 38.25 14.83 7.40
C ALA A 434 37.88 15.87 8.45
N VAL A 435 38.69 16.06 9.49
CA VAL A 435 38.38 16.90 10.67
C VAL A 435 39.46 17.95 10.95
N TYR A 436 39.06 19.17 11.32
CA TYR A 436 39.96 20.20 11.85
C TYR A 436 39.42 20.84 13.13
N LEU A 437 40.27 20.96 14.16
CA LEU A 437 39.94 21.55 15.47
C LEU A 437 40.80 22.79 15.77
N ASP A 438 40.19 23.98 15.66
CA ASP A 438 40.82 25.26 16.00
C ASP A 438 40.54 25.67 17.46
N GLY A 439 41.57 25.66 18.31
CA GLY A 439 41.46 26.02 19.72
C GLY A 439 42.25 27.29 20.03
N ALA A 440 41.55 28.40 20.15
CA ALA A 440 42.18 29.69 20.39
C ALA A 440 42.52 29.96 21.87
N ALA A 441 43.50 30.83 22.09
CA ALA A 441 43.97 31.20 23.43
C ALA A 441 42.84 31.77 24.31
N GLY A 442 42.46 31.03 25.36
CA GLY A 442 41.39 31.38 26.30
C GLY A 442 40.06 30.67 26.04
N GLY A 443 39.88 30.03 24.87
CA GLY A 443 38.77 29.13 24.59
C GLY A 443 39.05 27.67 24.97
N VAL A 444 38.04 26.82 24.82
CA VAL A 444 38.16 25.36 24.86
C VAL A 444 37.46 24.79 23.63
N ASN A 445 38.17 23.98 22.85
CA ASN A 445 37.62 23.24 21.71
C ASN A 445 38.09 21.78 21.81
N GLY A 446 37.16 20.89 22.15
CA GLY A 446 37.39 19.45 22.25
C GLY A 446 36.46 18.68 21.32
N MET A 447 36.95 17.55 20.81
CA MET A 447 36.12 16.57 20.10
C MET A 447 36.46 15.16 20.56
N GLU A 448 35.43 14.39 20.89
CA GLU A 448 35.51 12.96 21.19
C GLU A 448 35.16 12.18 19.92
N LEU A 449 36.00 11.21 19.54
CA LEU A 449 35.76 10.26 18.45
C LEU A 449 35.81 8.83 19.01
N ALA A 450 34.71 8.10 18.85
CA ALA A 450 34.59 6.70 19.26
C ALA A 450 33.90 5.88 18.17
N ASN A 451 34.36 4.65 17.94
CA ASN A 451 33.79 3.77 16.91
C ASN A 451 33.78 4.40 15.51
N CYS A 452 34.70 5.33 15.22
CA CYS A 452 34.73 6.07 13.95
C CYS A 452 35.71 5.45 12.96
N ILE A 453 35.47 5.61 11.65
CA ILE A 453 36.40 5.24 10.58
C ILE A 453 36.78 6.49 9.80
N LEU A 454 38.08 6.73 9.62
CA LEU A 454 38.64 7.80 8.81
C LEU A 454 39.64 7.21 7.80
N TRP A 455 39.26 7.23 6.52
CA TRP A 455 39.94 6.48 5.46
C TRP A 455 39.90 7.21 4.12
N LYS A 456 41.03 7.27 3.41
CA LYS A 456 41.18 7.99 2.12
C LYS A 456 40.86 9.48 2.12
N ASP A 457 40.61 10.08 3.29
CA ASP A 457 40.55 11.53 3.45
C ASP A 457 41.93 12.15 3.13
N SER A 458 41.96 13.42 2.68
CA SER A 458 43.21 14.04 2.21
C SER A 458 43.32 15.55 2.44
N ALA A 459 44.53 15.99 2.78
CA ALA A 459 44.88 17.39 3.01
C ALA A 459 46.01 17.85 2.07
N GLY A 460 45.94 19.08 1.57
CA GLY A 460 46.95 19.65 0.65
C GLY A 460 48.28 20.06 1.30
N VAL A 461 48.31 20.23 2.63
CA VAL A 461 49.47 20.72 3.40
C VAL A 461 49.88 19.77 4.54
N ALA A 462 48.95 19.40 5.42
CA ALA A 462 49.25 18.57 6.60
C ALA A 462 48.02 17.86 7.19
N GLU A 463 48.25 16.69 7.80
CA GLU A 463 47.28 15.90 8.60
C GLU A 463 45.97 15.62 7.84
N ASN A 464 45.94 14.49 7.10
CA ASN A 464 44.85 14.14 6.19
C ASN A 464 43.54 13.80 6.91
N GLU A 465 43.60 13.08 8.03
CA GLU A 465 42.43 12.56 8.72
C GLU A 465 41.91 13.62 9.70
N ILE A 466 42.70 13.98 10.71
CA ILE A 466 42.32 14.89 11.79
C ILE A 466 43.48 15.85 12.09
N ARG A 467 43.20 17.16 12.18
CA ARG A 467 44.18 18.21 12.47
C ARG A 467 43.88 18.97 13.76
N ASN A 468 44.81 18.94 14.72
CA ASN A 468 44.67 19.59 16.04
C ASN A 468 45.40 20.94 16.13
N ASN A 469 44.72 22.04 15.82
CA ASN A 469 45.28 23.40 15.90
C ASN A 469 44.95 24.11 17.22
N GLY A 470 45.52 23.61 18.32
CA GLY A 470 45.26 24.14 19.67
C GLY A 470 43.93 23.67 20.28
N GLY A 471 43.04 23.06 19.49
CA GLY A 471 41.99 22.18 19.98
C GLY A 471 42.56 20.82 20.43
N THR A 472 41.70 19.91 20.86
CA THR A 472 42.11 18.57 21.29
C THR A 472 41.11 17.51 20.87
N ALA A 473 41.55 16.56 20.03
CA ALA A 473 40.83 15.31 19.80
C ALA A 473 41.11 14.31 20.93
N SER A 474 40.08 13.58 21.35
CA SER A 474 40.19 12.35 22.13
C SER A 474 39.65 11.21 21.28
N ILE A 475 40.40 10.12 21.12
CA ILE A 475 40.09 9.07 20.13
C ILE A 475 40.19 7.68 20.77
N SER A 476 39.17 6.85 20.57
CA SER A 476 39.10 5.46 21.03
C SER A 476 38.39 4.56 20.02
N PHE A 477 38.72 3.26 20.01
CA PHE A 477 38.01 2.22 19.22
C PHE A 477 37.74 2.62 17.76
N SER A 478 38.65 3.35 17.13
CA SER A 478 38.46 3.96 15.81
C SER A 478 39.52 3.50 14.81
N ILE A 479 39.15 3.43 13.53
CA ILE A 479 40.05 3.07 12.42
C ILE A 479 40.59 4.35 11.76
N LEU A 480 41.91 4.50 11.65
CA LEU A 480 42.57 5.66 11.03
C LEU A 480 43.71 5.24 10.08
N GLU A 481 43.80 5.86 8.90
CA GLU A 481 44.79 5.50 7.86
C GLU A 481 46.25 5.83 8.23
N GLN A 482 46.55 7.04 8.70
CA GLN A 482 47.91 7.43 9.11
C GLN A 482 48.17 7.37 10.63
N GLY A 483 47.21 6.84 11.40
CA GLY A 483 47.28 6.76 12.85
C GLY A 483 46.86 8.04 13.58
N LEU A 484 47.23 8.15 14.86
CA LEU A 484 46.81 9.27 15.70
C LEU A 484 47.66 10.53 15.43
N PRO A 485 47.05 11.71 15.18
CA PRO A 485 47.78 12.92 14.88
C PRO A 485 48.36 13.59 16.14
N PRO A 486 49.26 14.58 15.99
CA PRO A 486 49.82 15.33 17.12
C PRO A 486 48.76 15.95 18.04
N ASN A 487 49.09 16.09 19.33
CA ASN A 487 48.23 16.70 20.36
C ASN A 487 46.87 16.00 20.62
N THR A 488 46.77 14.73 20.26
CA THR A 488 45.61 13.85 20.53
C THR A 488 45.71 13.20 21.91
N ILE A 489 44.56 12.92 22.53
CA ILE A 489 44.43 11.99 23.66
C ILE A 489 44.07 10.62 23.08
N ASP A 490 44.93 9.63 23.31
CA ASP A 490 44.68 8.23 22.98
C ASP A 490 44.03 7.55 24.19
N GLU A 491 42.73 7.27 24.10
CA GLU A 491 41.99 6.55 25.16
C GLU A 491 41.97 5.03 24.91
N GLY A 492 42.55 4.55 23.79
CA GLY A 492 42.87 3.15 23.55
C GLY A 492 42.13 2.44 22.42
N ASP A 493 42.60 1.22 22.13
CA ASP A 493 42.02 0.24 21.21
C ASP A 493 41.72 0.75 19.78
N ASN A 494 42.48 1.76 19.35
CA ASN A 494 42.47 2.31 18.00
C ASN A 494 43.18 1.39 16.98
N ILE A 495 42.66 1.33 15.76
CA ILE A 495 43.05 0.39 14.70
C ILE A 495 43.68 1.13 13.52
N PHE A 496 44.80 0.60 13.00
CA PHE A 496 45.58 1.20 11.92
C PHE A 496 45.72 0.21 10.75
N ALA A 497 44.57 -0.22 10.23
CA ALA A 497 44.43 -1.21 9.17
C ALA A 497 43.24 -0.83 8.26
N ASP A 498 43.19 -1.38 7.05
CA ASP A 498 42.10 -1.09 6.11
C ASP A 498 40.74 -1.57 6.65
N PRO A 499 39.70 -0.71 6.70
CA PRO A 499 38.38 -1.08 7.19
C PRO A 499 37.67 -2.10 6.30
N GLN A 500 38.15 -2.37 5.08
CA GLN A 500 37.52 -3.31 4.15
C GLN A 500 36.05 -2.96 3.87
N TYR A 501 35.81 -1.71 3.45
CA TYR A 501 34.52 -1.29 2.93
C TYR A 501 34.12 -2.07 1.66
N ALA A 502 32.81 -2.28 1.46
CA ALA A 502 32.25 -3.09 0.37
C ALA A 502 32.47 -2.48 -1.04
N ASP A 503 31.92 -1.30 -1.33
CA ASP A 503 32.28 -0.49 -2.50
C ASP A 503 32.32 1.02 -2.19
N PRO A 504 33.39 1.50 -1.53
CA PRO A 504 33.53 2.91 -1.20
C PRO A 504 33.86 3.77 -2.43
N SER A 505 33.93 3.19 -3.64
CA SER A 505 34.01 3.96 -4.89
C SER A 505 32.63 4.36 -5.42
N ALA A 506 31.59 3.59 -5.09
CA ALA A 506 30.19 3.92 -5.33
C ALA A 506 29.58 4.80 -4.22
N GLY A 507 30.24 4.92 -3.07
CA GLY A 507 29.72 5.56 -1.86
C GLY A 507 29.11 4.59 -0.85
N ASP A 508 29.30 3.28 -1.04
CA ASP A 508 28.95 2.24 -0.10
C ASP A 508 30.09 2.05 0.92
N VAL A 509 29.82 2.40 2.18
CA VAL A 509 30.77 2.30 3.30
C VAL A 509 30.30 1.29 4.35
N HIS A 510 29.52 0.28 3.96
CA HIS A 510 29.33 -0.92 4.78
C HIS A 510 30.65 -1.67 4.93
N LEU A 511 30.87 -2.27 6.09
CA LEU A 511 32.00 -3.17 6.33
C LEU A 511 31.76 -4.53 5.65
N LEU A 512 32.80 -5.18 5.14
CA LEU A 512 32.76 -6.61 4.87
C LEU A 512 32.84 -7.40 6.18
N SER A 513 32.21 -8.57 6.26
CA SER A 513 32.16 -9.43 7.47
C SER A 513 33.51 -9.98 7.97
N CYS A 514 34.60 -9.73 7.25
CA CYS A 514 35.98 -10.02 7.69
C CYS A 514 36.79 -8.77 8.08
N SER A 515 36.14 -7.60 8.09
CA SER A 515 36.70 -6.30 8.45
C SER A 515 37.30 -6.30 9.86
N PRO A 516 38.40 -5.57 10.11
CA PRO A 516 38.88 -5.31 11.46
C PRO A 516 37.95 -4.39 12.28
N GLY A 517 36.91 -3.81 11.68
CA GLY A 517 35.90 -3.00 12.36
C GLY A 517 34.65 -3.77 12.81
N ALA A 518 34.44 -5.00 12.31
CA ALA A 518 33.27 -5.81 12.64
C ALA A 518 33.40 -6.42 14.05
N ASP A 519 32.31 -6.40 14.84
CA ASP A 519 32.25 -6.83 16.25
C ASP A 519 33.39 -6.20 17.13
N ALA A 520 33.88 -5.00 16.80
CA ALA A 520 35.15 -4.46 17.34
C ALA A 520 35.06 -3.15 18.15
N GLY A 521 33.91 -2.48 18.16
CA GLY A 521 33.74 -1.15 18.78
C GLY A 521 33.36 -1.16 20.27
N PHE A 522 33.17 0.04 20.81
CA PHE A 522 32.86 0.30 22.22
C PHE A 522 31.41 0.72 22.44
N ASN A 523 30.61 -0.21 22.97
CA ASN A 523 29.17 -0.06 23.19
C ASN A 523 28.78 1.17 24.04
N SER A 524 29.65 1.67 24.92
CA SER A 524 29.31 2.82 25.78
C SER A 524 29.36 4.17 25.07
N ALA A 525 29.91 4.21 23.84
CA ALA A 525 29.82 5.37 22.96
C ALA A 525 28.50 5.45 22.17
N VAL A 526 27.66 4.40 22.22
CA VAL A 526 26.31 4.38 21.66
C VAL A 526 25.33 4.90 22.72
N PRO A 527 24.87 6.17 22.67
CA PRO A 527 23.92 6.67 23.67
C PRO A 527 22.55 6.00 23.52
N PRO A 528 21.77 5.81 24.62
CA PRO A 528 20.46 5.12 24.59
C PRO A 528 19.36 5.72 23.70
N THR A 529 19.64 6.82 23.00
CA THR A 529 18.76 7.53 22.06
C THR A 529 19.24 7.42 20.60
N PHE A 530 20.28 6.64 20.33
CA PHE A 530 20.77 6.24 19.01
C PHE A 530 20.81 4.71 19.03
N LEU A 531 19.70 4.09 18.61
CA LEU A 531 19.52 2.64 18.72
C LEU A 531 19.77 1.90 17.40
N PHE A 532 19.49 2.55 16.27
CA PHE A 532 19.55 1.97 14.92
C PHE A 532 20.44 2.82 14.01
N ASP A 533 21.03 2.21 12.99
CA ASP A 533 21.87 2.86 11.98
C ASP A 533 21.07 3.45 10.80
N LEU A 534 21.77 3.72 9.69
CA LEU A 534 21.25 4.33 8.47
C LEU A 534 20.35 3.40 7.62
N ASP A 535 20.51 2.08 7.69
CA ASP A 535 19.72 1.12 6.91
C ASP A 535 18.56 0.55 7.75
N GLY A 536 18.74 0.46 9.07
CA GLY A 536 17.70 0.12 10.04
C GLY A 536 18.19 -0.65 11.27
N ASP A 537 19.48 -0.93 11.35
CA ASP A 537 20.00 -2.06 12.12
C ASP A 537 20.55 -1.61 13.46
N GLN A 538 20.31 -2.37 14.54
CA GLN A 538 20.62 -1.88 15.87
C GLN A 538 22.13 -1.86 16.10
N ARG A 539 22.60 -0.73 16.62
CA ARG A 539 24.02 -0.38 16.87
C ARG A 539 24.78 -1.24 17.88
N ILE A 540 24.28 -2.40 18.25
CA ILE A 540 24.99 -3.41 19.04
C ILE A 540 24.43 -4.77 18.60
N GLN A 541 24.95 -5.30 17.49
CA GLN A 541 24.77 -6.72 17.15
C GLN A 541 25.70 -7.59 18.03
N ASN A 542 25.49 -8.92 18.11
CA ASN A 542 26.35 -9.92 18.79
C ASN A 542 26.89 -9.65 20.23
N GLY A 543 26.50 -8.55 20.87
CA GLY A 543 27.11 -8.03 22.11
C GLY A 543 28.20 -6.95 21.90
N VAL A 544 28.59 -6.59 20.67
CA VAL A 544 29.58 -5.56 20.35
C VAL A 544 29.14 -4.71 19.16
N VAL A 545 29.33 -3.40 19.21
CA VAL A 545 29.01 -2.47 18.12
C VAL A 545 30.05 -2.54 16.97
N ASP A 546 29.60 -2.49 15.72
CA ASP A 546 30.51 -2.32 14.56
C ASP A 546 31.13 -0.91 14.55
N ILE A 547 32.43 -0.82 14.26
CA ILE A 547 33.11 0.47 14.05
C ILE A 547 32.61 1.05 12.71
N GLY A 548 32.16 2.31 12.72
CA GLY A 548 31.60 2.98 11.54
C GLY A 548 30.09 3.18 11.61
N ALA A 549 29.49 3.62 10.50
CA ALA A 549 28.11 4.11 10.41
C ALA A 549 27.06 3.04 10.09
N TYR A 550 27.47 1.79 9.89
CA TYR A 550 26.62 0.63 9.57
C TYR A 550 26.97 -0.58 10.45
N GLU A 551 26.09 -1.57 10.54
CA GLU A 551 26.37 -2.94 11.01
C GLU A 551 26.31 -3.94 9.79
N ASN A 552 26.30 -5.27 9.99
CA ASN A 552 26.51 -6.27 8.91
C ASN A 552 25.31 -7.22 8.61
N GLY A 553 24.44 -6.86 7.66
CA GLY A 553 23.12 -7.49 7.47
C GLY A 553 22.96 -8.76 6.61
N ARG A 554 23.80 -9.80 6.77
CA ARG A 554 23.47 -11.16 6.24
C ARG A 554 23.79 -12.28 7.21
N ILE A 555 22.75 -12.90 7.75
CA ILE A 555 22.81 -13.90 8.80
C ILE A 555 22.52 -15.29 8.22
N ARG A 556 23.39 -16.27 8.51
CA ARG A 556 23.21 -17.68 8.13
C ARG A 556 22.77 -18.53 9.31
N VAL A 557 21.96 -19.54 9.02
CA VAL A 557 21.41 -20.49 9.99
C VAL A 557 21.60 -21.92 9.47
N ASP A 558 22.37 -22.71 10.19
CA ASP A 558 22.57 -24.15 9.96
C ASP A 558 22.67 -24.85 11.31
N LYS A 559 21.66 -25.68 11.61
CA LYS A 559 21.57 -26.49 12.84
C LYS A 559 22.74 -27.46 13.05
N ASP A 560 23.48 -27.82 12.00
CA ASP A 560 24.64 -28.74 12.07
C ASP A 560 25.99 -28.00 12.07
N ALA A 561 25.99 -26.66 12.04
CA ALA A 561 27.21 -25.85 12.07
C ALA A 561 28.04 -26.06 13.35
N THR A 562 29.36 -25.97 13.23
CA THR A 562 30.30 -26.27 14.34
C THR A 562 31.32 -25.16 14.61
N GLY A 563 31.15 -23.98 14.01
CA GLY A 563 32.00 -22.80 14.20
C GLY A 563 31.52 -21.91 15.33
N ASN A 564 31.60 -20.59 15.13
CA ASN A 564 31.43 -19.60 16.20
C ASN A 564 29.96 -19.26 16.56
N ASN A 565 28.96 -19.78 15.84
CA ASN A 565 27.52 -19.54 16.09
C ASN A 565 27.17 -18.05 16.15
N ASN A 566 27.56 -17.30 15.10
CA ASN A 566 27.32 -15.86 14.95
C ASN A 566 26.73 -15.46 13.56
N GLY A 567 26.42 -16.43 12.70
CA GLY A 567 25.77 -16.18 11.40
C GLY A 567 26.67 -15.66 10.27
N SER A 568 27.91 -15.24 10.58
CA SER A 568 28.82 -14.57 9.64
C SER A 568 29.22 -15.42 8.42
N SER A 569 29.29 -16.74 8.58
CA SER A 569 29.63 -17.72 7.54
C SER A 569 28.74 -18.97 7.67
N TRP A 570 28.75 -19.89 6.70
CA TRP A 570 28.05 -21.18 6.87
C TRP A 570 28.70 -22.05 7.95
N ALA A 571 30.03 -22.01 8.09
CA ALA A 571 30.74 -22.73 9.14
C ALA A 571 30.41 -22.15 10.54
N ASP A 572 30.17 -20.84 10.61
CA ASP A 572 29.89 -20.07 11.83
C ASP A 572 28.40 -19.73 11.99
N ALA A 573 27.53 -20.38 11.22
CA ALA A 573 26.10 -20.10 11.19
C ALA A 573 25.45 -20.31 12.57
N PHE A 574 24.33 -19.61 12.82
CA PHE A 574 23.53 -19.90 14.01
C PHE A 574 22.94 -21.30 13.90
N THR A 575 23.09 -22.10 14.97
CA THR A 575 22.47 -23.43 15.08
C THR A 575 21.00 -23.36 15.48
N ASP A 576 20.52 -22.19 15.92
CA ASP A 576 19.12 -21.91 16.26
C ASP A 576 18.58 -20.74 15.43
N LEU A 577 17.41 -20.93 14.81
CA LEU A 577 16.77 -19.95 13.94
C LEU A 577 16.16 -18.76 14.70
N GLN A 578 15.66 -18.96 15.93
CA GLN A 578 15.10 -17.86 16.70
C GLN A 578 16.22 -16.98 17.28
N ASP A 579 17.40 -17.52 17.56
CA ASP A 579 18.59 -16.72 17.87
C ASP A 579 19.01 -15.84 16.67
N ALA A 580 19.07 -16.42 15.46
CA ALA A 580 19.33 -15.67 14.23
C ALA A 580 18.29 -14.57 13.96
N LEU A 581 16.99 -14.87 14.06
CA LEU A 581 15.90 -13.89 13.92
C LEU A 581 15.88 -12.82 15.03
N ARG A 582 16.58 -13.06 16.16
CA ARG A 582 16.76 -12.08 17.24
C ARG A 582 18.02 -11.23 17.05
N ALA A 583 19.01 -11.73 16.32
CA ALA A 583 20.08 -10.94 15.76
C ALA A 583 19.56 -10.07 14.58
N ALA A 584 18.65 -10.56 13.75
CA ALA A 584 18.28 -9.91 12.48
C ALA A 584 17.47 -8.59 12.57
N TYR A 585 17.74 -7.63 11.69
CA TYR A 585 17.18 -6.27 11.66
C TYR A 585 16.41 -5.87 10.38
N PRO A 586 15.71 -4.69 10.34
CA PRO A 586 14.86 -4.22 9.23
C PRO A 586 15.52 -3.94 7.86
N GLY A 587 16.31 -4.87 7.37
CA GLY A 587 17.03 -4.86 6.09
C GLY A 587 17.74 -6.20 5.84
N ASP A 588 18.02 -6.94 6.91
CA ASP A 588 18.74 -8.21 6.89
C ASP A 588 18.07 -9.31 6.08
N GLN A 589 18.94 -10.11 5.44
CA GLN A 589 18.58 -11.42 4.94
C GLN A 589 19.02 -12.52 5.91
N VAL A 590 18.08 -13.37 6.31
CA VAL A 590 18.31 -14.59 7.10
C VAL A 590 18.21 -15.80 6.17
N TRP A 591 19.34 -16.47 5.94
CA TRP A 591 19.45 -17.62 5.04
C TRP A 591 19.52 -18.93 5.85
N VAL A 592 18.60 -19.86 5.61
CA VAL A 592 18.42 -21.06 6.44
C VAL A 592 18.68 -22.33 5.64
N ALA A 593 19.61 -23.17 6.14
CA ALA A 593 19.97 -24.44 5.53
C ALA A 593 18.83 -25.48 5.56
N GLU A 594 18.98 -26.58 4.83
CA GLU A 594 18.10 -27.74 4.92
C GLU A 594 18.01 -28.29 6.36
N GLY A 595 16.83 -28.80 6.73
CA GLY A 595 16.62 -29.35 8.06
C GLY A 595 15.29 -29.01 8.71
N VAL A 596 15.12 -29.48 9.94
CA VAL A 596 13.97 -29.20 10.79
C VAL A 596 14.39 -28.29 11.93
N TYR A 597 13.73 -27.15 12.05
CA TYR A 597 13.94 -26.12 13.06
C TYR A 597 12.68 -26.01 13.93
N TYR A 598 12.89 -25.88 15.24
CA TYR A 598 11.82 -25.91 16.25
C TYR A 598 11.77 -24.58 17.01
N PRO A 599 10.60 -24.00 17.31
CA PRO A 599 10.52 -22.74 18.07
C PRO A 599 11.12 -22.80 19.49
N THR A 600 11.23 -23.99 20.07
CA THR A 600 11.85 -24.25 21.36
C THR A 600 12.30 -25.72 21.46
N SER A 601 13.22 -26.01 22.39
CA SER A 601 13.70 -27.35 22.70
C SER A 601 13.41 -27.72 24.16
N CYS A 602 12.43 -28.59 24.38
CA CYS A 602 12.00 -29.09 25.69
C CYS A 602 11.80 -30.61 25.65
N ASN A 603 11.94 -31.31 26.79
CA ASN A 603 11.57 -32.72 26.94
C ASN A 603 11.49 -33.12 28.44
N PRO A 604 10.30 -33.47 28.98
CA PRO A 604 8.99 -33.17 28.43
C PRO A 604 8.73 -31.66 28.41
N CYS A 605 7.82 -31.19 27.55
CA CYS A 605 7.43 -29.79 27.52
C CYS A 605 6.28 -29.46 28.50
N THR A 606 5.98 -28.18 28.62
CA THR A 606 4.87 -27.63 29.40
C THR A 606 4.00 -26.72 28.53
N ASP A 607 2.82 -26.36 29.01
CA ASP A 607 1.94 -25.37 28.37
C ASP A 607 2.62 -24.02 28.06
N ALA A 608 3.69 -23.66 28.78
CA ALA A 608 4.44 -22.43 28.54
C ALA A 608 5.44 -22.56 27.38
N ASP A 609 6.02 -23.75 27.18
CA ASP A 609 6.88 -24.02 26.03
C ASP A 609 6.06 -24.03 24.72
N ARG A 610 4.82 -24.55 24.80
CA ARG A 610 3.85 -24.52 23.69
C ARG A 610 3.47 -23.10 23.25
N GLU A 611 3.60 -22.08 24.11
CA GLU A 611 3.32 -20.68 23.75
C GLU A 611 4.43 -20.05 22.89
N ILE A 612 5.59 -20.72 22.74
CA ILE A 612 6.74 -20.24 21.97
C ILE A 612 6.58 -20.55 20.47
N ALA A 613 6.86 -19.54 19.65
CA ALA A 613 6.76 -19.54 18.19
C ALA A 613 7.95 -18.76 17.60
N PHE A 614 8.33 -19.06 16.35
CA PHE A 614 9.27 -18.23 15.61
C PHE A 614 8.70 -16.84 15.36
N THR A 615 9.46 -15.81 15.71
CA THR A 615 9.12 -14.40 15.55
C THR A 615 10.20 -13.70 14.74
N SER A 616 9.76 -12.89 13.76
CA SER A 616 10.64 -12.05 12.93
C SER A 616 10.34 -10.57 13.16
N ARG A 617 11.32 -9.70 12.91
CA ARG A 617 11.14 -8.25 12.95
C ARG A 617 10.55 -7.75 11.62
N ASN A 618 9.84 -6.63 11.67
CA ASN A 618 9.36 -5.94 10.47
C ASN A 618 10.55 -5.58 9.55
N GLY A 619 10.49 -6.00 8.28
CA GLY A 619 11.50 -5.69 7.28
C GLY A 619 12.64 -6.69 7.12
N VAL A 620 12.66 -7.78 7.89
CA VAL A 620 13.59 -8.91 7.71
C VAL A 620 13.12 -9.79 6.55
N GLU A 621 14.05 -10.24 5.69
CA GLU A 621 13.79 -11.24 4.65
C GLU A 621 14.29 -12.63 5.08
N LEU A 622 13.38 -13.61 5.18
CA LEU A 622 13.68 -14.98 5.62
C LEU A 622 13.58 -15.97 4.45
N TYR A 623 14.69 -16.67 4.15
CA TYR A 623 14.83 -17.57 2.99
C TYR A 623 15.26 -19.00 3.40
N GLY A 624 14.52 -20.00 2.92
CA GLY A 624 14.88 -21.43 2.98
C GLY A 624 15.32 -21.99 1.62
N GLY A 625 15.87 -23.21 1.62
CA GLY A 625 16.31 -23.92 0.40
C GLY A 625 17.83 -24.04 0.20
N PHE A 626 18.66 -23.82 1.23
CA PHE A 626 20.12 -23.81 1.11
C PHE A 626 20.77 -25.14 1.55
N ALA A 627 21.81 -25.59 0.85
CA ALA A 627 22.66 -26.73 1.20
C ALA A 627 23.88 -26.34 2.07
N ALA A 628 23.82 -25.19 2.75
CA ALA A 628 24.88 -24.62 3.58
C ALA A 628 26.24 -24.39 2.87
N VAL A 629 26.20 -24.12 1.55
CA VAL A 629 27.40 -23.90 0.71
C VAL A 629 27.33 -22.66 -0.17
N GLU A 630 26.18 -22.01 -0.25
CA GLU A 630 25.84 -20.95 -1.20
C GLU A 630 26.41 -19.58 -0.79
N ASP A 631 26.90 -18.82 -1.77
CA ASP A 631 27.29 -17.41 -1.61
C ASP A 631 26.25 -16.43 -2.18
N GLN A 632 25.35 -16.90 -3.07
CA GLN A 632 24.32 -16.11 -3.73
C GLN A 632 22.90 -16.69 -3.56
N LEU A 633 21.90 -15.82 -3.35
CA LEU A 633 20.51 -16.19 -3.09
C LEU A 633 19.87 -17.04 -4.22
N ASN A 634 20.33 -16.86 -5.46
CA ASN A 634 19.84 -17.59 -6.64
C ASN A 634 20.46 -18.99 -6.82
N GLN A 635 21.27 -19.46 -5.89
CA GLN A 635 21.84 -20.82 -5.88
C GLN A 635 20.97 -21.81 -5.09
N ARG A 636 20.05 -21.32 -4.26
CA ARG A 636 19.17 -22.16 -3.42
C ARG A 636 18.24 -23.03 -4.27
N ASP A 637 17.91 -24.20 -3.76
CA ASP A 637 16.98 -25.16 -4.35
C ASP A 637 16.00 -25.63 -3.26
N VAL A 638 14.77 -25.10 -3.31
CA VAL A 638 13.72 -25.36 -2.31
C VAL A 638 13.11 -26.77 -2.41
N GLU A 639 13.33 -27.48 -3.51
CA GLU A 639 12.88 -28.88 -3.66
C GLU A 639 13.97 -29.86 -3.22
N ALA A 640 15.24 -29.57 -3.51
CA ALA A 640 16.37 -30.42 -3.14
C ALA A 640 16.80 -30.28 -1.68
N ASN A 641 16.73 -29.06 -1.11
CA ASN A 641 17.29 -28.71 0.20
C ASN A 641 16.18 -28.23 1.18
N PRO A 642 15.20 -29.08 1.56
CA PRO A 642 14.00 -28.62 2.24
C PRO A 642 14.26 -28.05 3.64
N THR A 643 13.89 -26.79 3.85
CA THR A 643 13.88 -26.14 5.17
C THR A 643 12.48 -26.23 5.79
N ILE A 644 12.39 -26.78 7.00
CA ILE A 644 11.15 -27.09 7.71
C ILE A 644 11.12 -26.38 9.05
N LEU A 645 10.06 -25.61 9.32
CA LEU A 645 9.72 -25.07 10.64
C LEU A 645 8.63 -25.97 11.23
N SER A 646 8.92 -26.64 12.35
CA SER A 646 8.03 -27.67 12.91
C SER A 646 7.58 -27.35 14.33
N GLY A 647 6.27 -27.48 14.58
CA GLY A 647 5.68 -27.39 15.91
C GLY A 647 5.87 -28.65 16.77
N ASN A 648 6.45 -29.72 16.23
CA ASN A 648 6.65 -31.04 16.86
C ASN A 648 7.78 -31.04 17.91
N ILE A 649 7.64 -30.17 18.91
CA ILE A 649 8.54 -30.04 20.08
C ILE A 649 8.24 -31.15 21.10
N GLY A 650 9.21 -31.53 21.93
CA GLY A 650 8.96 -32.46 23.04
C GLY A 650 9.13 -33.93 22.67
N ILE A 651 8.04 -34.68 22.66
CA ILE A 651 8.01 -36.10 22.31
C ILE A 651 7.59 -36.25 20.85
N GLN A 652 8.49 -36.78 20.02
CA GLN A 652 8.27 -36.87 18.57
C GLN A 652 6.93 -37.54 18.21
N ASN A 653 6.03 -36.76 17.59
CA ASN A 653 4.67 -37.13 17.19
C ASN A 653 3.65 -37.29 18.33
N ASP A 654 3.87 -36.65 19.49
CA ASP A 654 2.83 -36.44 20.51
C ASP A 654 2.25 -35.02 20.36
N SER A 655 1.05 -34.89 19.80
CA SER A 655 0.46 -33.58 19.58
C SER A 655 0.16 -32.80 20.86
N THR A 656 0.28 -33.41 22.05
CA THR A 656 0.00 -32.76 23.33
C THR A 656 1.14 -31.86 23.84
N ASP A 657 2.38 -32.03 23.37
CA ASP A 657 3.45 -31.04 23.55
C ASP A 657 3.74 -30.13 22.35
N ASN A 658 3.14 -30.34 21.17
CA ASN A 658 3.35 -29.45 20.00
C ASN A 658 3.05 -27.95 20.26
N SER A 659 3.87 -27.04 19.72
CA SER A 659 3.66 -25.57 19.78
C SER A 659 2.26 -25.15 19.33
N TYR A 660 1.64 -24.21 20.05
CA TYR A 660 0.33 -23.65 19.69
C TYR A 660 0.35 -22.93 18.33
N ARG A 661 1.45 -22.26 18.00
CA ARG A 661 1.70 -21.72 16.66
C ARG A 661 3.18 -21.87 16.30
N VAL A 662 3.51 -22.23 15.06
CA VAL A 662 4.92 -22.38 14.63
C VAL A 662 5.57 -21.02 14.38
N VAL A 663 4.84 -20.09 13.76
CA VAL A 663 5.33 -18.74 13.40
C VAL A 663 4.34 -17.66 13.85
N LEU A 664 4.85 -16.53 14.33
CA LEU A 664 4.11 -15.34 14.69
C LEU A 664 4.73 -14.10 14.04
N LEU A 665 3.99 -13.48 13.13
CA LEU A 665 4.31 -12.17 12.57
C LEU A 665 3.33 -11.14 13.17
N LYS A 666 3.84 -10.04 13.72
CA LYS A 666 3.02 -9.00 14.36
C LYS A 666 3.49 -7.60 13.94
N ASN A 667 2.55 -6.77 13.47
CA ASN A 667 2.81 -5.43 12.98
C ASN A 667 3.98 -5.39 11.95
N VAL A 668 3.80 -6.11 10.85
CA VAL A 668 4.81 -6.30 9.79
C VAL A 668 4.31 -5.76 8.45
N ALA A 669 5.19 -5.01 7.78
CA ALA A 669 4.96 -4.43 6.46
C ALA A 669 5.47 -5.35 5.35
N SER A 670 5.18 -4.99 4.09
CA SER A 670 5.46 -5.77 2.87
C SER A 670 6.94 -6.02 2.52
N LYS A 671 7.89 -5.38 3.19
CA LYS A 671 9.31 -5.79 3.17
C LYS A 671 9.56 -7.12 3.91
N THR A 672 8.66 -7.52 4.82
CA THR A 672 8.83 -8.74 5.61
C THR A 672 8.47 -9.95 4.75
N LEU A 673 9.46 -10.80 4.47
CA LEU A 673 9.35 -11.91 3.53
C LEU A 673 9.58 -13.25 4.23
N ILE A 674 8.76 -14.26 3.89
CA ILE A 674 9.04 -15.68 4.15
C ILE A 674 8.99 -16.43 2.81
N ASP A 675 10.10 -17.07 2.42
CA ASP A 675 10.24 -17.73 1.12
C ASP A 675 10.89 -19.13 1.23
N GLY A 676 10.18 -20.16 0.74
CA GLY A 676 10.76 -21.50 0.56
C GLY A 676 10.75 -22.41 1.80
N PHE A 677 9.77 -22.25 2.71
CA PHE A 677 9.66 -23.05 3.94
C PHE A 677 8.49 -24.03 3.91
N THR A 678 8.67 -25.20 4.52
CA THR A 678 7.55 -26.01 5.04
C THR A 678 7.26 -25.58 6.48
N ILE A 679 5.99 -25.37 6.83
CA ILE A 679 5.52 -24.97 8.16
C ILE A 679 4.48 -25.99 8.63
N GLU A 680 4.80 -26.76 9.67
CA GLU A 680 4.06 -27.99 9.99
C GLU A 680 3.88 -28.29 11.49
N GLU A 681 2.93 -29.17 11.80
CA GLU A 681 2.71 -29.77 13.12
C GLU A 681 2.38 -28.77 14.26
N GLY A 682 1.99 -27.53 13.97
CA GLY A 682 1.44 -26.63 14.98
C GLY A 682 0.06 -27.08 15.49
N ASN A 683 -0.24 -26.91 16.78
CA ASN A 683 -1.48 -27.37 17.42
C ASN A 683 -2.11 -26.28 18.31
N ALA A 684 -2.90 -25.38 17.74
CA ALA A 684 -3.60 -24.29 18.43
C ALA A 684 -4.89 -24.77 19.15
N ASP A 685 -4.77 -25.70 20.11
CA ASP A 685 -5.91 -26.32 20.81
C ASP A 685 -6.38 -25.61 22.11
N ARG A 686 -5.74 -24.50 22.50
CA ARG A 686 -6.03 -23.81 23.78
C ARG A 686 -6.91 -22.58 23.63
N ALA A 687 -7.95 -22.51 24.46
CA ALA A 687 -8.88 -21.39 24.51
C ALA A 687 -8.21 -20.06 24.94
N PHE A 688 -8.65 -18.97 24.31
CA PHE A 688 -8.19 -17.58 24.49
C PHE A 688 -6.74 -17.33 24.04
N GLY A 689 -6.58 -16.67 22.88
CA GLY A 689 -5.29 -16.16 22.39
C GLY A 689 -4.37 -17.18 21.70
N PHE A 690 -4.56 -18.47 21.95
CA PHE A 690 -3.77 -19.59 21.39
C PHE A 690 -4.65 -20.63 20.67
N SER A 691 -5.79 -20.19 20.14
CA SER A 691 -6.81 -21.03 19.49
C SER A 691 -6.80 -20.95 17.96
N PHE A 692 -5.96 -20.08 17.38
CA PHE A 692 -5.94 -19.80 15.94
C PHE A 692 -4.51 -19.72 15.40
N GLY A 693 -4.32 -20.02 14.11
CA GLY A 693 -3.05 -19.86 13.41
C GLY A 693 -2.01 -20.90 13.79
N GLY A 694 -2.32 -22.19 13.60
CA GLY A 694 -1.45 -23.29 14.02
C GLY A 694 -0.08 -23.29 13.32
N GLY A 695 -0.04 -23.10 12.00
CA GLY A 695 1.21 -22.87 11.28
C GLY A 695 1.73 -21.45 11.52
N LEU A 696 1.02 -20.44 11.03
CA LEU A 696 1.41 -19.04 11.10
C LEU A 696 0.24 -18.15 11.59
N TYR A 697 0.54 -17.22 12.50
CA TYR A 697 -0.36 -16.14 12.89
C TYR A 697 0.17 -14.79 12.38
N ILE A 698 -0.66 -14.06 11.64
CA ILE A 698 -0.40 -12.68 11.19
C ILE A 698 -1.30 -11.74 12.00
N ASP A 699 -0.69 -11.02 12.94
CA ASP A 699 -1.33 -10.08 13.85
C ASP A 699 -1.20 -8.64 13.30
N GLY A 700 -2.24 -8.20 12.61
CA GLY A 700 -2.47 -6.81 12.18
C GLY A 700 -3.51 -6.10 13.07
N ALA A 701 -3.81 -6.61 14.26
CA ALA A 701 -4.93 -6.13 15.08
C ALA A 701 -4.62 -4.81 15.82
N GLY A 702 -5.66 -4.10 16.24
CA GLY A 702 -5.57 -2.93 17.14
C GLY A 702 -5.02 -1.65 16.49
N GLY A 703 -5.21 -1.46 15.19
CA GLY A 703 -4.62 -0.35 14.43
C GLY A 703 -3.23 -0.66 13.86
N SER A 704 -2.79 -1.93 13.90
CA SER A 704 -1.54 -2.40 13.32
C SER A 704 -1.70 -2.74 11.82
N GLU A 705 -0.60 -3.09 11.15
CA GLU A 705 -0.60 -3.65 9.79
C GLU A 705 -0.01 -5.06 9.76
N GLY A 706 -0.67 -5.98 9.05
CA GLY A 706 -0.17 -7.30 8.69
C GLY A 706 -0.14 -7.47 7.18
N SER A 707 0.94 -7.02 6.53
CA SER A 707 1.12 -7.07 5.07
C SER A 707 2.34 -7.85 4.55
N PRO A 708 2.81 -8.94 5.21
CA PRO A 708 4.01 -9.65 4.77
C PRO A 708 3.80 -10.35 3.42
N VAL A 709 4.91 -10.62 2.73
CA VAL A 709 4.93 -11.51 1.57
C VAL A 709 5.29 -12.92 2.04
N VAL A 710 4.50 -13.91 1.65
CA VAL A 710 4.77 -15.33 1.89
C VAL A 710 4.72 -16.06 0.56
N GLN A 711 5.82 -16.68 0.14
CA GLN A 711 5.87 -17.30 -1.18
C GLN A 711 6.61 -18.64 -1.21
N ASN A 712 6.20 -19.51 -2.13
CA ASN A 712 6.78 -20.86 -2.31
C ASN A 712 6.76 -21.71 -1.01
N CYS A 713 5.82 -21.45 -0.10
CA CYS A 713 5.75 -22.08 1.23
C CYS A 713 4.67 -23.18 1.29
N THR A 714 4.91 -24.22 2.10
CA THR A 714 3.96 -25.31 2.32
C THR A 714 3.50 -25.37 3.78
N PHE A 715 2.23 -25.09 4.02
CA PHE A 715 1.57 -25.23 5.32
C PHE A 715 0.91 -26.61 5.39
N ARG A 716 1.38 -27.52 6.25
CA ARG A 716 0.81 -28.89 6.33
C ARG A 716 0.59 -29.43 7.73
N ASN A 717 -0.41 -30.29 7.88
CA ASN A 717 -0.77 -31.00 9.12
C ASN A 717 -1.08 -30.10 10.34
N ASN A 718 -1.14 -28.77 10.20
CA ASN A 718 -1.36 -27.88 11.34
C ASN A 718 -2.82 -27.94 11.81
N TYR A 719 -3.04 -27.89 13.13
CA TYR A 719 -4.34 -27.90 13.78
C TYR A 719 -4.63 -26.57 14.49
N ALA A 720 -5.91 -26.15 14.49
CA ALA A 720 -6.38 -25.03 15.31
C ALA A 720 -7.87 -25.17 15.70
N THR A 721 -8.43 -24.19 16.41
CA THR A 721 -9.90 -23.92 16.39
C THR A 721 -10.29 -22.92 15.30
N GLY A 722 -9.33 -22.46 14.50
CA GLY A 722 -9.55 -21.68 13.28
C GLY A 722 -8.25 -21.22 12.64
N GLY A 723 -8.11 -21.34 11.32
CA GLY A 723 -6.85 -21.09 10.64
C GLY A 723 -5.78 -22.10 11.04
N GLY A 724 -5.97 -23.37 10.69
CA GLY A 724 -5.00 -24.43 10.99
C GLY A 724 -3.63 -24.09 10.38
N GLY A 725 -3.58 -23.86 9.07
CA GLY A 725 -2.37 -23.38 8.38
C GLY A 725 -2.02 -21.93 8.75
N ILE A 726 -2.92 -20.97 8.49
CA ILE A 726 -2.72 -19.54 8.77
C ILE A 726 -3.94 -18.92 9.47
N CYS A 727 -3.72 -18.02 10.42
CA CYS A 727 -4.70 -17.02 10.85
C CYS A 727 -4.19 -15.60 10.51
N MET A 728 -5.05 -14.77 9.94
CA MET A 728 -4.80 -13.34 9.70
C MET A 728 -5.85 -12.55 10.48
N ASP A 729 -5.41 -11.67 11.39
CA ASP A 729 -6.30 -10.93 12.28
C ASP A 729 -6.10 -9.42 12.15
N GLY A 730 -7.09 -8.75 11.54
CA GLY A 730 -7.19 -7.29 11.44
C GLY A 730 -8.19 -6.67 12.42
N SER A 731 -8.58 -7.37 13.49
CA SER A 731 -9.59 -6.87 14.43
C SER A 731 -9.20 -5.56 15.15
N GLY A 732 -10.16 -4.65 15.31
CA GLY A 732 -9.98 -3.39 16.04
C GLY A 732 -9.22 -2.33 15.23
N ASN A 733 -9.76 -1.94 14.07
CA ASN A 733 -9.19 -1.01 13.09
C ASN A 733 -7.85 -1.46 12.49
N GLY A 734 -7.58 -2.77 12.50
CA GLY A 734 -6.38 -3.36 11.92
C GLY A 734 -6.42 -3.47 10.40
N THR A 735 -5.26 -3.54 9.76
CA THR A 735 -5.12 -3.73 8.31
C THR A 735 -4.43 -5.05 7.99
N ILE A 736 -5.02 -5.87 7.12
CA ILE A 736 -4.40 -7.08 6.57
C ILE A 736 -4.23 -6.90 5.06
N ARG A 737 -2.99 -6.98 4.57
CA ARG A 737 -2.60 -6.89 3.15
C ARG A 737 -1.58 -7.98 2.77
N ALA A 738 -1.60 -9.09 3.51
CA ALA A 738 -0.68 -10.21 3.32
C ALA A 738 -0.80 -10.78 1.89
N THR A 739 0.33 -11.00 1.24
CA THR A 739 0.38 -11.50 -0.16
C THR A 739 0.99 -12.89 -0.21
N LEU A 740 0.22 -13.86 -0.69
CA LEU A 740 0.58 -15.27 -0.71
C LEU A 740 0.72 -15.74 -2.17
N ARG A 741 1.90 -16.23 -2.55
CA ARG A 741 2.21 -16.66 -3.93
C ARG A 741 2.74 -18.09 -3.97
N ASN A 742 2.17 -18.94 -4.82
CA ASN A 742 2.59 -20.33 -5.02
C ASN A 742 2.61 -21.17 -3.72
N CYS A 743 1.76 -20.83 -2.74
CA CYS A 743 1.74 -21.50 -1.45
C CYS A 743 0.81 -22.73 -1.45
N THR A 744 1.25 -23.82 -0.81
CA THR A 744 0.46 -25.05 -0.65
C THR A 744 -0.06 -25.17 0.78
N PHE A 745 -1.32 -25.57 0.91
CA PHE A 745 -2.00 -25.86 2.18
C PHE A 745 -2.52 -27.30 2.11
N GLU A 746 -1.85 -28.23 2.79
CA GLU A 746 -2.18 -29.67 2.75
C GLU A 746 -2.58 -30.22 4.13
N GLY A 747 -3.78 -30.82 4.23
CA GLY A 747 -4.14 -31.61 5.41
C GLY A 747 -4.23 -30.83 6.72
N ASN A 748 -4.33 -29.50 6.67
CA ASN A 748 -4.52 -28.69 7.86
C ASN A 748 -5.95 -28.87 8.39
N THR A 749 -6.10 -28.80 9.71
CA THR A 749 -7.31 -29.23 10.42
C THR A 749 -7.83 -28.16 11.37
N CYS A 750 -9.15 -28.16 11.59
CA CYS A 750 -9.81 -27.24 12.49
C CYS A 750 -10.89 -27.97 13.33
N SER A 751 -10.93 -27.67 14.63
CA SER A 751 -11.52 -28.53 15.67
C SER A 751 -12.93 -29.06 15.41
N LEU A 752 -13.23 -30.29 15.85
CA LEU A 752 -14.53 -30.94 15.68
C LEU A 752 -15.60 -30.44 16.68
N LEU A 753 -15.61 -29.14 16.99
CA LEU A 753 -16.53 -28.49 17.92
C LEU A 753 -17.18 -27.28 17.24
N ALA A 754 -18.45 -27.01 17.56
CA ALA A 754 -19.39 -26.24 16.74
C ALA A 754 -19.18 -24.70 16.64
N VAL A 755 -17.92 -24.23 16.50
CA VAL A 755 -17.52 -22.85 16.18
C VAL A 755 -16.21 -22.77 15.35
N SER A 756 -15.73 -23.89 14.80
CA SER A 756 -14.50 -24.00 14.00
C SER A 756 -14.58 -23.31 12.63
N ARG A 757 -13.51 -22.62 12.20
CA ARG A 757 -13.50 -21.81 10.97
C ARG A 757 -12.19 -21.86 10.18
N GLY A 758 -12.22 -22.28 8.92
CA GLY A 758 -11.11 -22.10 7.97
C GLY A 758 -9.92 -23.01 8.28
N ALA A 759 -9.94 -24.27 7.84
CA ALA A 759 -8.90 -25.22 8.26
C ALA A 759 -7.52 -24.95 7.64
N ALA A 760 -7.45 -24.45 6.41
CA ALA A 760 -6.22 -23.92 5.84
C ALA A 760 -5.97 -22.48 6.32
N VAL A 761 -6.95 -21.59 6.17
CA VAL A 761 -6.81 -20.15 6.46
C VAL A 761 -8.05 -19.58 7.14
N LEU A 762 -7.85 -18.83 8.22
CA LEU A 762 -8.85 -17.93 8.80
C LEU A 762 -8.43 -16.48 8.55
N VAL A 763 -9.30 -15.69 7.95
CA VAL A 763 -9.15 -14.23 7.81
C VAL A 763 -10.23 -13.57 8.66
N ALA A 764 -9.82 -12.85 9.70
CA ALA A 764 -10.69 -12.19 10.65
C ALA A 764 -10.51 -10.66 10.59
N GLY A 765 -11.62 -9.93 10.64
CA GLY A 765 -11.62 -8.48 10.73
C GLY A 765 -12.80 -7.95 11.54
N SER A 766 -12.59 -6.89 12.30
CA SER A 766 -13.69 -6.24 13.03
C SER A 766 -13.43 -4.78 13.34
N VAL A 767 -14.50 -3.99 13.45
CA VAL A 767 -14.51 -2.56 13.84
C VAL A 767 -13.52 -1.74 13.01
N GLY A 768 -13.92 -1.24 11.85
CA GLY A 768 -13.07 -0.42 10.98
C GLY A 768 -11.92 -1.15 10.28
N ALA A 769 -11.78 -2.47 10.48
CA ALA A 769 -10.77 -3.29 9.82
C ALA A 769 -10.77 -3.19 8.29
N ILE A 770 -9.58 -3.23 7.70
CA ILE A 770 -9.33 -3.29 6.25
C ILE A 770 -8.72 -4.66 5.92
N ILE A 771 -9.42 -5.45 5.12
CA ILE A 771 -9.06 -6.86 4.84
C ILE A 771 -8.85 -7.03 3.33
N GLU A 772 -7.60 -6.94 2.90
CA GLU A 772 -7.18 -6.96 1.49
C GLU A 772 -6.04 -7.99 1.22
N PRO A 773 -6.03 -9.21 1.79
CA PRO A 773 -5.02 -10.23 1.47
C PRO A 773 -5.21 -10.79 0.05
N GLN A 774 -4.10 -11.24 -0.53
CA GLN A 774 -4.05 -11.82 -1.87
C GLN A 774 -3.52 -13.26 -1.83
N PHE A 775 -4.19 -14.16 -2.55
CA PHE A 775 -3.77 -15.54 -2.77
C PHE A 775 -3.64 -15.76 -4.28
N ILE A 776 -2.43 -16.05 -4.76
CA ILE A 776 -2.11 -16.14 -6.19
C ILE A 776 -1.41 -17.47 -6.44
N GLY A 777 -1.94 -18.31 -7.33
CA GLY A 777 -1.35 -19.62 -7.65
C GLY A 777 -1.31 -20.61 -6.47
N CYS A 778 -2.14 -20.40 -5.44
CA CYS A 778 -2.12 -21.19 -4.21
C CYS A 778 -2.95 -22.47 -4.34
N THR A 779 -2.49 -23.55 -3.69
CA THR A 779 -3.17 -24.85 -3.69
C THR A 779 -3.64 -25.22 -2.29
N PHE A 780 -4.94 -25.44 -2.13
CA PHE A 780 -5.59 -25.87 -0.89
C PHE A 780 -6.13 -27.28 -1.10
N ARG A 781 -5.48 -28.30 -0.51
CA ARG A 781 -5.87 -29.71 -0.69
C ARG A 781 -6.02 -30.50 0.60
N ASN A 782 -7.07 -31.31 0.68
CA ASN A 782 -7.37 -32.22 1.80
C ASN A 782 -7.55 -31.54 3.18
N ASN A 783 -7.81 -30.22 3.25
CA ASN A 783 -7.99 -29.51 4.53
C ASN A 783 -9.40 -29.76 5.11
N TYR A 784 -9.54 -29.71 6.44
CA TYR A 784 -10.74 -30.21 7.13
C TYR A 784 -11.17 -29.36 8.34
N SER A 785 -12.37 -28.78 8.28
CA SER A 785 -13.00 -28.02 9.38
C SER A 785 -14.16 -28.79 10.03
N GLY A 786 -14.38 -28.59 11.33
CA GLY A 786 -15.54 -29.14 12.05
C GLY A 786 -16.85 -28.33 11.92
N ASP A 787 -16.82 -27.16 11.28
CA ASP A 787 -17.99 -26.31 11.00
C ASP A 787 -17.75 -25.51 9.71
N ASP A 788 -17.26 -24.27 9.75
CA ASP A 788 -17.15 -23.44 8.54
C ASP A 788 -15.79 -23.52 7.83
N GLY A 789 -15.80 -23.39 6.50
CA GLY A 789 -14.62 -23.17 5.66
C GLY A 789 -13.63 -24.33 5.68
N GLY A 790 -13.85 -25.34 4.83
CA GLY A 790 -12.94 -26.50 4.77
C GLY A 790 -11.52 -26.16 4.34
N ALA A 791 -11.32 -25.08 3.56
CA ALA A 791 -10.02 -24.44 3.36
C ALA A 791 -10.00 -23.03 3.98
N ILE A 792 -10.74 -22.07 3.42
CA ILE A 792 -10.71 -20.65 3.83
C ILE A 792 -12.00 -20.26 4.56
N ALA A 793 -11.86 -19.53 5.67
CA ALA A 793 -12.96 -18.80 6.29
C ALA A 793 -12.64 -17.30 6.36
N LEU A 794 -13.52 -16.46 5.80
CA LEU A 794 -13.48 -15.01 5.87
C LEU A 794 -14.60 -14.52 6.79
N ASN A 795 -14.23 -13.80 7.85
CA ASN A 795 -15.13 -13.36 8.92
C ASN A 795 -14.90 -11.89 9.24
N VAL A 796 -15.63 -10.99 8.58
CA VAL A 796 -15.49 -9.53 8.77
C VAL A 796 -16.77 -8.98 9.40
N THR A 797 -16.68 -8.24 10.51
CA THR A 797 -17.88 -7.72 11.21
C THR A 797 -17.57 -6.50 12.08
N SER A 798 -18.28 -5.39 11.91
CA SER A 798 -18.17 -4.22 12.78
C SER A 798 -19.38 -4.07 13.71
N THR A 799 -19.10 -3.94 15.01
CA THR A 799 -20.10 -3.59 16.03
C THR A 799 -20.28 -2.07 16.18
N GLU A 800 -19.52 -1.25 15.46
CA GLU A 800 -19.52 0.20 15.60
C GLU A 800 -20.00 0.91 14.33
N LEU A 801 -21.00 1.79 14.49
CA LEU A 801 -21.69 2.45 13.38
C LEU A 801 -20.78 3.35 12.53
N LEU A 802 -19.77 3.96 13.14
CA LEU A 802 -18.85 4.90 12.48
C LEU A 802 -17.58 4.23 11.93
N ALA A 803 -17.31 2.97 12.29
CA ALA A 803 -16.13 2.22 11.88
C ALA A 803 -16.56 1.02 11.02
N ARG A 804 -17.04 1.29 9.81
CA ARG A 804 -17.43 0.25 8.84
C ARG A 804 -16.19 -0.51 8.38
N SER A 805 -16.22 -1.84 8.42
CA SER A 805 -15.10 -2.67 7.94
C SER A 805 -15.20 -2.96 6.44
N PHE A 806 -14.07 -3.07 5.76
CA PHE A 806 -13.96 -3.30 4.32
C PHE A 806 -13.21 -4.61 4.02
N SER A 807 -13.64 -5.33 2.98
CA SER A 807 -13.03 -6.58 2.53
C SER A 807 -12.88 -6.61 1.00
N ALA A 808 -11.66 -6.76 0.51
CA ALA A 808 -11.36 -7.01 -0.91
C ALA A 808 -10.26 -8.09 -1.01
N VAL A 809 -10.59 -9.29 -0.53
CA VAL A 809 -9.73 -10.48 -0.69
C VAL A 809 -9.64 -10.81 -2.18
N ARG A 810 -8.43 -11.00 -2.71
CA ARG A 810 -8.21 -11.54 -4.08
C ARG A 810 -7.75 -12.99 -3.99
N ILE A 811 -8.47 -13.90 -4.62
CA ILE A 811 -8.08 -15.30 -4.82
C ILE A 811 -7.99 -15.50 -6.33
N ASP A 812 -6.78 -15.65 -6.86
CA ASP A 812 -6.53 -15.82 -8.29
C ASP A 812 -5.74 -17.09 -8.59
N SER A 813 -6.08 -17.77 -9.69
CA SER A 813 -5.35 -18.94 -10.20
C SER A 813 -5.18 -20.07 -9.16
N CYS A 814 -6.12 -20.20 -8.23
CA CYS A 814 -6.01 -21.10 -7.07
C CYS A 814 -6.74 -22.43 -7.29
N LEU A 815 -6.22 -23.49 -6.67
CA LEU A 815 -6.82 -24.84 -6.67
C LEU A 815 -7.36 -25.18 -5.27
N PHE A 816 -8.62 -25.56 -5.18
CA PHE A 816 -9.28 -26.06 -3.98
C PHE A 816 -9.75 -27.50 -4.21
N GLU A 817 -9.01 -28.48 -3.70
CA GLU A 817 -9.23 -29.90 -3.98
C GLU A 817 -9.52 -30.72 -2.71
N ASN A 818 -10.61 -31.50 -2.68
CA ASN A 818 -10.93 -32.44 -1.60
C ASN A 818 -11.01 -31.81 -0.19
N ASN A 819 -11.21 -30.50 -0.06
CA ASN A 819 -11.37 -29.85 1.25
C ASN A 819 -12.79 -30.11 1.79
N ARG A 820 -12.97 -30.16 3.12
CA ARG A 820 -14.27 -30.54 3.68
C ARG A 820 -14.64 -29.85 5.00
N THR A 821 -15.95 -29.81 5.26
CA THR A 821 -16.52 -29.56 6.59
C THR A 821 -17.21 -30.81 7.15
N GLU A 822 -17.55 -30.83 8.44
CA GLU A 822 -18.37 -31.88 9.06
C GLU A 822 -19.67 -31.33 9.66
N GLY A 823 -20.72 -32.18 9.63
CA GLY A 823 -21.94 -31.97 10.38
C GLY A 823 -22.90 -30.94 9.80
N GLN A 824 -24.17 -31.05 10.21
CA GLN A 824 -25.33 -30.35 9.64
C GLN A 824 -25.34 -28.80 9.75
N PHE A 825 -24.25 -28.18 10.20
CA PHE A 825 -24.10 -26.73 10.26
C PHE A 825 -22.93 -26.21 9.44
N GLY A 826 -21.99 -27.08 9.02
CA GLY A 826 -20.72 -26.68 8.47
C GLY A 826 -20.79 -26.23 7.02
N ARG A 827 -20.47 -24.97 6.75
CA ARG A 827 -20.70 -24.33 5.44
C ARG A 827 -19.42 -24.05 4.68
N GLY A 828 -19.48 -24.08 3.34
CA GLY A 828 -18.34 -23.75 2.49
C GLY A 828 -17.26 -24.84 2.52
N GLY A 829 -17.47 -25.93 1.78
CA GLY A 829 -16.53 -27.07 1.76
C GLY A 829 -15.10 -26.68 1.35
N ALA A 830 -14.94 -25.65 0.52
CA ALA A 830 -13.69 -24.94 0.32
C ALA A 830 -13.67 -23.57 1.03
N ILE A 831 -14.61 -22.67 0.71
CA ILE A 831 -14.59 -21.28 1.16
C ILE A 831 -15.90 -20.91 1.87
N TRP A 832 -15.79 -20.32 3.06
CA TRP A 832 -16.89 -19.68 3.76
C TRP A 832 -16.64 -18.19 3.91
N MET A 833 -17.59 -17.35 3.50
CA MET A 833 -17.53 -15.89 3.61
C MET A 833 -18.72 -15.37 4.41
N LEU A 834 -18.43 -14.68 5.52
CA LEU A 834 -19.40 -13.94 6.32
C LEU A 834 -19.02 -12.46 6.39
N MET A 835 -19.87 -11.64 5.78
CA MET A 835 -19.98 -10.22 6.08
C MET A 835 -21.03 -10.04 7.18
N GLY A 836 -20.55 -9.84 8.41
CA GLY A 836 -21.36 -9.44 9.57
C GLY A 836 -21.67 -7.94 9.56
N SER A 837 -22.20 -7.42 10.67
CA SER A 837 -22.79 -6.07 10.75
C SER A 837 -21.87 -4.94 10.28
N ASN A 838 -22.45 -3.93 9.63
CA ASN A 838 -21.76 -2.71 9.17
C ASN A 838 -20.43 -3.00 8.44
N THR A 839 -20.55 -3.69 7.30
CA THR A 839 -19.43 -4.08 6.43
C THR A 839 -19.67 -3.69 4.97
N GLU A 840 -18.59 -3.61 4.19
CA GLU A 840 -18.62 -3.73 2.73
C GLU A 840 -17.64 -4.81 2.29
N SER A 841 -18.00 -5.54 1.24
CA SER A 841 -17.06 -6.41 0.53
C SER A 841 -17.17 -6.32 -0.98
N ARG A 842 -16.01 -6.50 -1.61
CA ARG A 842 -15.77 -6.59 -3.04
C ARG A 842 -14.69 -7.65 -3.29
N ASN A 843 -14.85 -8.83 -2.69
CA ASN A 843 -13.89 -9.92 -2.81
C ASN A 843 -13.94 -10.47 -4.24
N LEU A 844 -12.77 -10.80 -4.80
CA LEU A 844 -12.62 -11.39 -6.12
C LEU A 844 -12.12 -12.83 -6.00
N ILE A 845 -12.81 -13.75 -6.65
CA ILE A 845 -12.35 -15.12 -6.89
C ILE A 845 -12.27 -15.31 -8.41
N SER A 846 -11.05 -15.29 -8.96
CA SER A 846 -10.77 -15.36 -10.39
C SER A 846 -9.98 -16.62 -10.76
N ASN A 847 -10.20 -17.14 -11.98
CA ASN A 847 -9.35 -18.15 -12.62
C ASN A 847 -9.13 -19.45 -11.79
N SER A 848 -10.06 -19.78 -10.90
CA SER A 848 -9.84 -20.75 -9.80
C SER A 848 -10.69 -22.02 -9.94
N ARG A 849 -10.18 -23.14 -9.41
CA ARG A 849 -10.75 -24.48 -9.58
C ARG A 849 -11.19 -25.08 -8.24
N PHE A 850 -12.44 -25.49 -8.14
CA PHE A 850 -13.05 -26.11 -6.96
C PHE A 850 -13.45 -27.54 -7.29
N ILE A 851 -12.68 -28.51 -6.80
CA ILE A 851 -12.78 -29.93 -7.17
C ILE A 851 -13.06 -30.79 -5.93
N ASN A 852 -14.15 -31.57 -5.96
CA ASN A 852 -14.52 -32.58 -4.96
C ASN A 852 -14.59 -32.06 -3.50
N ASN A 853 -14.85 -30.78 -3.26
CA ASN A 853 -15.00 -30.24 -1.91
C ASN A 853 -16.35 -30.65 -1.30
N LEU A 854 -16.42 -30.78 0.02
CA LEU A 854 -17.58 -31.35 0.73
C LEU A 854 -18.06 -30.44 1.87
N ALA A 855 -19.34 -30.06 1.87
CA ALA A 855 -19.99 -29.41 3.00
C ALA A 855 -20.95 -30.37 3.75
N GLY A 856 -20.76 -30.54 5.06
CA GLY A 856 -21.73 -31.24 5.93
C GLY A 856 -23.02 -30.44 6.18
N GLY A 857 -22.97 -29.14 5.93
CA GLY A 857 -24.11 -28.24 5.82
C GLY A 857 -24.30 -27.81 4.36
N ASN A 858 -24.07 -26.54 4.07
CA ASN A 858 -24.49 -25.87 2.82
C ASN A 858 -23.32 -25.24 2.07
N GLY A 859 -23.39 -25.16 0.74
CA GLY A 859 -22.32 -24.60 -0.10
C GLY A 859 -21.12 -25.55 -0.20
N GLY A 860 -21.23 -26.59 -1.03
CA GLY A 860 -20.22 -27.65 -1.15
C GLY A 860 -18.84 -27.17 -1.59
N ALA A 861 -18.75 -26.12 -2.42
CA ALA A 861 -17.52 -25.36 -2.62
C ALA A 861 -17.51 -24.05 -1.82
N ILE A 862 -18.45 -23.14 -2.10
CA ILE A 862 -18.46 -21.78 -1.54
C ILE A 862 -19.80 -21.47 -0.87
N PHE A 863 -19.74 -20.92 0.34
CA PHE A 863 -20.89 -20.31 1.02
C PHE A 863 -20.62 -18.82 1.23
N ASN A 864 -21.39 -17.96 0.55
CA ASN A 864 -21.30 -16.51 0.65
C ASN A 864 -22.52 -15.93 1.38
N ARG A 865 -22.27 -15.11 2.41
CA ARG A 865 -23.33 -14.55 3.27
C ARG A 865 -23.06 -13.11 3.70
N ALA A 866 -24.00 -12.22 3.39
CA ALA A 866 -24.15 -10.93 4.05
C ALA A 866 -25.19 -11.03 5.19
N SER A 867 -24.94 -10.40 6.33
CA SER A 867 -25.88 -10.37 7.47
C SER A 867 -25.77 -9.14 8.36
N PHE A 868 -26.89 -8.85 9.02
CA PHE A 868 -27.15 -7.65 9.82
C PHE A 868 -27.21 -6.34 9.00
N ALA A 869 -27.83 -5.31 9.56
CA ALA A 869 -28.03 -4.03 8.88
C ALA A 869 -26.70 -3.34 8.51
N LEU A 870 -26.75 -2.55 7.42
CA LEU A 870 -25.62 -1.78 6.85
C LEU A 870 -24.47 -2.64 6.26
N SER A 871 -24.71 -3.93 6.10
CA SER A 871 -23.78 -4.88 5.47
C SER A 871 -24.08 -5.03 3.98
N LEU A 872 -23.06 -4.90 3.14
CA LEU A 872 -23.13 -5.09 1.69
C LEU A 872 -22.05 -6.08 1.23
N ALA A 873 -22.43 -7.06 0.40
CA ALA A 873 -21.49 -7.90 -0.33
C ALA A 873 -21.72 -7.78 -1.84
N ASP A 874 -20.73 -7.26 -2.56
CA ASP A 874 -20.63 -7.20 -4.02
C ASP A 874 -19.44 -8.06 -4.47
N ASP A 875 -19.46 -9.33 -4.07
CA ASP A 875 -18.40 -10.29 -4.33
C ASP A 875 -18.51 -10.89 -5.74
N ARG A 876 -17.38 -11.05 -6.43
CA ARG A 876 -17.33 -11.50 -7.83
C ARG A 876 -16.58 -12.82 -7.95
N ILE A 877 -17.20 -13.79 -8.62
CA ILE A 877 -16.63 -15.10 -8.96
C ILE A 877 -16.54 -15.16 -10.48
N ILE A 878 -15.32 -15.20 -11.03
CA ILE A 878 -15.07 -15.04 -12.47
C ILE A 878 -14.15 -16.16 -12.97
N ASN A 879 -14.42 -16.71 -14.17
CA ASN A 879 -13.60 -17.77 -14.79
C ASN A 879 -13.31 -18.95 -13.83
N CYS A 880 -14.31 -19.42 -13.09
CA CYS A 880 -14.15 -20.47 -12.09
C CYS A 880 -14.81 -21.81 -12.49
N PHE A 881 -14.11 -22.92 -12.20
CA PHE A 881 -14.58 -24.27 -12.50
C PHE A 881 -14.95 -25.02 -11.22
N PHE A 882 -16.22 -25.41 -11.09
CA PHE A 882 -16.78 -26.14 -9.96
C PHE A 882 -17.12 -27.57 -10.38
N SER A 883 -16.31 -28.54 -9.98
CA SER A 883 -16.47 -29.95 -10.34
C SER A 883 -16.63 -30.87 -9.13
N GLY A 884 -17.70 -31.67 -9.11
CA GLY A 884 -17.87 -32.77 -8.16
C GLY A 884 -18.04 -32.36 -6.69
N ASN A 885 -18.28 -31.06 -6.40
CA ASN A 885 -18.44 -30.59 -5.03
C ASN A 885 -19.81 -31.02 -4.48
N ASN A 886 -19.87 -31.38 -3.20
CA ASN A 886 -21.06 -31.97 -2.58
C ASN A 886 -21.50 -31.22 -1.32
N SER A 887 -22.81 -31.12 -1.12
CA SER A 887 -23.44 -30.58 0.08
C SER A 887 -24.43 -31.59 0.69
N GLU A 888 -24.31 -31.85 1.99
CA GLU A 888 -25.27 -32.68 2.74
C GLU A 888 -26.59 -31.93 3.04
N GLN A 889 -26.75 -30.69 2.58
CA GLN A 889 -28.00 -29.93 2.52
C GLN A 889 -28.13 -29.28 1.14
N ASP A 890 -28.04 -27.95 1.04
CA ASP A 890 -28.33 -27.18 -0.16
C ASP A 890 -27.08 -26.51 -0.77
N GLY A 891 -27.09 -26.29 -2.09
CA GLY A 891 -26.02 -25.59 -2.81
C GLY A 891 -24.75 -26.43 -2.98
N GLY A 892 -24.73 -27.35 -3.94
CA GLY A 892 -23.58 -28.25 -4.14
C GLY A 892 -22.28 -27.56 -4.56
N GLY A 893 -22.37 -26.50 -5.36
CA GLY A 893 -21.26 -25.60 -5.70
C GLY A 893 -21.29 -24.34 -4.84
N LEU A 894 -22.21 -23.42 -5.17
CA LEU A 894 -22.37 -22.11 -4.50
C LEU A 894 -23.64 -22.07 -3.63
N TYR A 895 -23.55 -21.31 -2.54
CA TYR A 895 -24.68 -20.90 -1.74
C TYR A 895 -24.60 -19.40 -1.44
N PHE A 896 -25.66 -18.65 -1.74
CA PHE A 896 -25.77 -17.21 -1.49
C PHE A 896 -26.86 -16.87 -0.46
N ARG A 897 -26.60 -15.89 0.41
CA ARG A 897 -27.59 -15.36 1.37
C ARG A 897 -27.39 -13.89 1.71
N GLY A 898 -28.49 -13.14 1.68
CA GLY A 898 -28.69 -11.90 2.44
C GLY A 898 -29.75 -12.12 3.53
N SER A 899 -29.51 -11.65 4.75
CA SER A 899 -30.47 -11.78 5.86
C SER A 899 -30.28 -10.70 6.93
N GLN A 900 -31.34 -10.35 7.65
CA GLN A 900 -31.34 -9.37 8.74
C GLN A 900 -30.95 -7.94 8.27
N ASP A 901 -31.66 -7.40 7.29
CA ASP A 901 -31.45 -6.07 6.66
C ASP A 901 -30.09 -5.90 5.93
N ALA A 902 -29.37 -6.98 5.66
CA ALA A 902 -28.17 -7.01 4.82
C ALA A 902 -28.51 -7.11 3.32
N VAL A 903 -27.56 -6.68 2.48
CA VAL A 903 -27.62 -6.77 1.01
C VAL A 903 -26.50 -7.68 0.50
N ASN A 904 -26.85 -8.65 -0.34
CA ASN A 904 -25.92 -9.50 -1.10
C ASN A 904 -26.25 -9.37 -2.59
N THR A 905 -25.29 -8.92 -3.39
CA THR A 905 -25.41 -8.63 -4.83
C THR A 905 -24.29 -9.31 -5.64
N GLY A 906 -23.92 -10.53 -5.25
CA GLY A 906 -22.80 -11.25 -5.85
C GLY A 906 -23.04 -11.69 -7.29
N GLN A 907 -21.96 -11.87 -8.05
CA GLN A 907 -22.00 -12.38 -9.43
C GLN A 907 -21.17 -13.64 -9.58
N ALA A 908 -21.64 -14.57 -10.43
CA ALA A 908 -20.78 -15.57 -11.05
C ALA A 908 -20.76 -15.33 -12.57
N VAL A 909 -19.57 -15.26 -13.15
CA VAL A 909 -19.33 -14.89 -14.56
C VAL A 909 -18.40 -15.93 -15.19
N ASN A 910 -18.71 -16.40 -16.39
CA ASN A 910 -17.90 -17.42 -17.10
C ASN A 910 -17.65 -18.69 -16.25
N CYS A 911 -18.58 -19.06 -15.38
CA CYS A 911 -18.39 -20.15 -14.42
C CYS A 911 -19.04 -21.45 -14.90
N ALA A 912 -18.30 -22.56 -14.82
CA ALA A 912 -18.82 -23.88 -15.19
C ALA A 912 -19.00 -24.78 -13.96
N PHE A 913 -20.17 -25.41 -13.89
CA PHE A 913 -20.65 -26.25 -12.80
C PHE A 913 -20.91 -27.66 -13.34
N TYR A 914 -20.06 -28.60 -12.96
CA TYR A 914 -20.06 -29.96 -13.46
C TYR A 914 -20.21 -30.99 -12.32
N ASN A 915 -21.24 -31.84 -12.38
CA ASN A 915 -21.48 -32.94 -11.44
C ASN A 915 -21.49 -32.56 -9.94
N ASN A 916 -21.81 -31.30 -9.59
CA ASN A 916 -21.97 -30.89 -8.19
C ASN A 916 -23.29 -31.43 -7.61
N GLN A 917 -23.34 -31.68 -6.30
CA GLN A 917 -24.41 -32.45 -5.67
C GLN A 917 -24.94 -31.78 -4.39
N ALA A 918 -26.26 -31.81 -4.20
CA ALA A 918 -26.95 -31.35 -3.00
C ALA A 918 -27.89 -32.45 -2.49
N ALA A 919 -27.84 -32.77 -1.19
CA ALA A 919 -28.73 -33.76 -0.58
C ALA A 919 -30.16 -33.24 -0.39
N LEU A 920 -30.38 -31.92 -0.52
CA LEU A 920 -31.69 -31.26 -0.54
C LEU A 920 -31.91 -30.59 -1.90
N SER A 921 -31.69 -29.28 -2.02
CA SER A 921 -31.98 -28.48 -3.22
C SER A 921 -30.79 -27.64 -3.72
N GLY A 922 -30.83 -27.21 -4.99
CA GLY A 922 -29.76 -26.39 -5.59
C GLY A 922 -28.47 -27.18 -5.83
N GLY A 923 -28.50 -28.19 -6.71
CA GLY A 923 -27.36 -29.10 -6.93
C GLY A 923 -26.07 -28.41 -7.38
N ALA A 924 -26.15 -27.28 -8.08
CA ALA A 924 -25.00 -26.39 -8.31
C ALA A 924 -25.07 -25.09 -7.49
N VAL A 925 -26.22 -24.40 -7.47
CA VAL A 925 -26.38 -23.07 -6.86
C VAL A 925 -27.67 -23.01 -6.04
N PHE A 926 -27.57 -22.48 -4.83
CA PHE A 926 -28.71 -22.12 -3.98
C PHE A 926 -28.65 -20.64 -3.58
N SER A 927 -29.80 -19.95 -3.54
CA SER A 927 -29.91 -18.54 -3.13
C SER A 927 -31.12 -18.33 -2.21
N THR A 928 -30.98 -17.60 -1.11
CA THR A 928 -32.09 -17.35 -0.16
C THR A 928 -32.01 -16.03 0.60
N SER A 929 -33.18 -15.45 0.87
CA SER A 929 -33.39 -14.50 1.97
C SER A 929 -34.39 -15.08 2.96
N PHE A 930 -34.01 -15.26 4.23
CA PHE A 930 -34.77 -16.08 5.21
C PHE A 930 -36.03 -15.39 5.78
N ALA A 931 -37.12 -16.17 5.96
CA ALA A 931 -38.43 -15.67 6.41
C ALA A 931 -38.43 -14.94 7.75
N SER A 932 -37.64 -15.42 8.71
CA SER A 932 -37.52 -14.83 10.05
C SER A 932 -36.49 -13.69 10.12
N GLU A 933 -35.82 -13.41 9.01
CA GLU A 933 -34.62 -12.59 8.92
C GLU A 933 -34.58 -11.84 7.58
N ALA A 934 -35.64 -11.08 7.28
CA ALA A 934 -35.79 -10.27 6.07
C ALA A 934 -34.46 -9.58 5.68
N GLY A 935 -34.11 -9.64 4.40
CA GLY A 935 -32.87 -9.12 3.84
C GLY A 935 -32.91 -9.21 2.31
N VAL A 936 -31.88 -8.71 1.64
CA VAL A 936 -31.83 -8.60 0.18
C VAL A 936 -30.74 -9.50 -0.39
N THR A 937 -31.11 -10.32 -1.37
CA THR A 937 -30.23 -11.20 -2.14
C THR A 937 -30.57 -10.97 -3.62
N GLN A 938 -29.63 -10.49 -4.43
CA GLN A 938 -29.86 -10.03 -5.80
C GLN A 938 -28.65 -10.41 -6.69
N ASN A 939 -28.53 -11.70 -6.99
CA ASN A 939 -27.32 -12.26 -7.61
C ASN A 939 -27.46 -12.41 -9.13
N GLN A 940 -26.33 -12.50 -9.85
CA GLN A 940 -26.32 -12.61 -11.32
C GLN A 940 -25.49 -13.81 -11.82
N LEU A 941 -26.20 -14.73 -12.47
CA LEU A 941 -25.75 -15.87 -13.28
C LEU A 941 -25.33 -15.50 -14.70
N ILE A 942 -24.09 -15.07 -14.98
CA ILE A 942 -23.70 -14.56 -16.32
C ILE A 942 -22.77 -15.57 -17.01
N ASN A 943 -23.02 -15.88 -18.28
CA ASN A 943 -22.18 -16.76 -19.10
C ASN A 943 -21.85 -18.09 -18.38
N CYS A 944 -22.82 -18.79 -17.78
CA CYS A 944 -22.54 -19.97 -16.95
C CYS A 944 -23.00 -21.28 -17.63
N SER A 945 -22.22 -22.36 -17.46
CA SER A 945 -22.56 -23.71 -17.95
C SER A 945 -22.83 -24.65 -16.78
N PHE A 946 -24.00 -25.29 -16.76
CA PHE A 946 -24.40 -26.27 -15.74
C PHE A 946 -24.68 -27.63 -16.40
N PHE A 947 -23.88 -28.64 -16.07
CA PHE A 947 -24.06 -30.01 -16.56
C PHE A 947 -23.95 -31.07 -15.46
N GLY A 948 -24.89 -32.02 -15.43
CA GLY A 948 -24.83 -33.21 -14.59
C GLY A 948 -24.98 -32.97 -13.07
N ASN A 949 -25.28 -31.73 -12.66
CA ASN A 949 -25.46 -31.38 -11.25
C ASN A 949 -26.78 -31.97 -10.72
N SER A 950 -26.83 -32.36 -9.45
CA SER A 950 -27.99 -33.09 -8.91
C SER A 950 -28.43 -32.65 -7.51
N ALA A 951 -29.74 -32.45 -7.36
CA ALA A 951 -30.44 -32.27 -6.09
C ALA A 951 -31.32 -33.51 -5.80
N GLN A 952 -31.56 -33.86 -4.53
CA GLN A 952 -32.55 -34.91 -4.21
C GLN A 952 -33.99 -34.39 -4.23
N LEU A 953 -34.19 -33.10 -3.99
CA LEU A 953 -35.50 -32.46 -3.96
C LEU A 953 -35.73 -31.64 -5.23
N GLU A 954 -35.29 -30.38 -5.27
CA GLU A 954 -35.69 -29.37 -6.25
C GLU A 954 -34.46 -28.58 -6.78
N GLY A 955 -34.45 -28.21 -8.06
CA GLY A 955 -33.38 -27.41 -8.67
C GLY A 955 -32.01 -28.13 -8.71
N GLY A 956 -31.84 -29.05 -9.65
CA GLY A 956 -30.60 -29.79 -9.91
C GLY A 956 -29.43 -28.89 -10.30
N ALA A 957 -29.65 -27.81 -11.06
CA ALA A 957 -28.68 -26.73 -11.20
C ALA A 957 -28.95 -25.63 -10.18
N VAL A 958 -30.07 -24.89 -10.31
CA VAL A 958 -30.32 -23.65 -9.54
C VAL A 958 -31.60 -23.75 -8.71
N TYR A 959 -31.55 -23.29 -7.45
CA TYR A 959 -32.72 -23.12 -6.58
C TYR A 959 -32.74 -21.74 -5.89
N LEU A 960 -33.89 -21.07 -5.92
CA LEU A 960 -34.17 -19.83 -5.18
C LEU A 960 -35.22 -20.07 -4.08
N ASP A 961 -34.92 -19.69 -2.84
CA ASP A 961 -35.89 -19.59 -1.74
C ASP A 961 -36.28 -18.14 -1.45
N GLY A 962 -37.48 -17.71 -1.85
CA GLY A 962 -37.99 -16.36 -1.64
C GLY A 962 -38.98 -16.30 -0.48
N ALA A 963 -38.56 -15.74 0.65
CA ALA A 963 -39.36 -15.77 1.86
C ALA A 963 -40.15 -14.48 2.14
N ALA A 964 -41.28 -14.65 2.86
CA ALA A 964 -42.22 -13.57 3.15
C ALA A 964 -41.59 -12.41 3.95
N GLY A 965 -41.30 -11.31 3.25
CA GLY A 965 -40.70 -10.09 3.82
C GLY A 965 -39.24 -9.86 3.45
N GLY A 966 -38.55 -10.86 2.88
CA GLY A 966 -37.25 -10.70 2.25
C GLY A 966 -37.36 -10.40 0.75
N VAL A 967 -36.20 -10.19 0.12
CA VAL A 967 -36.03 -10.09 -1.33
C VAL A 967 -34.95 -11.10 -1.73
N ASN A 968 -35.31 -12.03 -2.63
CA ASN A 968 -34.37 -12.96 -3.25
C ASN A 968 -34.63 -12.97 -4.75
N GLU A 969 -33.68 -12.45 -5.52
CA GLU A 969 -33.75 -12.29 -6.96
C GLU A 969 -32.50 -12.87 -7.60
N MET A 970 -32.68 -13.51 -8.75
CA MET A 970 -31.56 -13.97 -9.58
C MET A 970 -31.87 -13.68 -11.04
N ALA A 971 -30.94 -13.01 -11.71
CA ALA A 971 -30.90 -12.97 -13.16
C ALA A 971 -29.96 -14.09 -13.65
N ILE A 972 -30.39 -14.86 -14.65
CA ILE A 972 -29.53 -15.78 -15.38
C ILE A 972 -29.50 -15.34 -16.84
N SER A 973 -28.31 -15.14 -17.39
CA SER A 973 -28.08 -14.57 -18.71
C SER A 973 -26.96 -15.29 -19.44
N ASN A 974 -27.08 -15.41 -20.77
CA ASN A 974 -26.10 -16.07 -21.64
C ASN A 974 -25.69 -17.49 -21.18
N SER A 975 -26.58 -18.27 -20.57
CA SER A 975 -26.21 -19.47 -19.81
C SER A 975 -26.83 -20.76 -20.35
N ILE A 976 -26.20 -21.90 -20.05
CA ILE A 976 -26.64 -23.25 -20.44
C ILE A 976 -26.94 -24.07 -19.19
N LEU A 977 -28.16 -24.57 -19.05
CA LEU A 977 -28.60 -25.48 -18.00
C LEU A 977 -29.11 -26.78 -18.64
N TRP A 978 -28.30 -27.85 -18.57
CA TRP A 978 -28.53 -29.09 -19.31
C TRP A 978 -28.13 -30.35 -18.54
N GLU A 979 -28.92 -31.42 -18.66
CA GLU A 979 -28.77 -32.72 -17.96
C GLU A 979 -28.59 -32.58 -16.44
N ASN A 980 -29.22 -31.59 -15.80
CA ASN A 980 -29.22 -31.47 -14.35
C ASN A 980 -30.45 -32.17 -13.75
N ASN A 981 -30.29 -32.77 -12.57
CA ASN A 981 -31.24 -33.76 -12.05
C ASN A 981 -31.87 -33.36 -10.70
N ALA A 982 -33.18 -33.55 -10.58
CA ALA A 982 -33.96 -33.31 -9.36
C ALA A 982 -35.18 -34.25 -9.31
N SER A 983 -35.88 -34.30 -8.16
CA SER A 983 -37.17 -35.01 -8.05
C SER A 983 -38.35 -34.18 -8.54
N SER A 984 -38.18 -32.86 -8.64
CA SER A 984 -39.12 -31.92 -9.24
C SER A 984 -39.27 -32.11 -10.76
N ALA A 985 -40.35 -31.57 -11.32
CA ALA A 985 -40.50 -31.46 -12.78
C ALA A 985 -39.53 -30.41 -13.33
N ASP A 986 -39.52 -29.21 -12.73
CA ASP A 986 -38.55 -28.16 -13.03
C ASP A 986 -37.20 -28.53 -12.39
N LYS A 987 -36.33 -29.20 -13.17
CA LYS A 987 -35.02 -29.66 -12.69
C LYS A 987 -33.92 -28.61 -12.84
N GLU A 988 -33.98 -27.79 -13.88
CA GLU A 988 -32.87 -26.90 -14.21
C GLU A 988 -32.83 -25.69 -13.27
N ALA A 989 -33.90 -24.89 -13.23
CA ALA A 989 -34.02 -23.75 -12.31
C ALA A 989 -35.36 -23.74 -11.57
N PHE A 990 -35.32 -23.76 -10.24
CA PHE A 990 -36.50 -23.76 -9.39
C PHE A 990 -36.63 -22.45 -8.59
N ASN A 991 -37.82 -21.84 -8.57
CA ASN A 991 -38.11 -20.61 -7.84
C ASN A 991 -39.24 -20.79 -6.82
N ASN A 992 -38.88 -20.95 -5.55
CA ASN A 992 -39.82 -20.97 -4.42
C ASN A 992 -40.14 -19.54 -3.94
N GLY A 993 -40.88 -18.77 -4.73
CA GLY A 993 -41.44 -17.47 -4.30
C GLY A 993 -40.51 -16.26 -4.32
N GLY A 994 -39.33 -16.36 -4.93
CA GLY A 994 -38.45 -15.22 -5.24
C GLY A 994 -38.71 -14.64 -6.65
N THR A 995 -37.76 -13.86 -7.16
CA THR A 995 -37.78 -13.31 -8.53
C THR A 995 -36.70 -13.98 -9.39
N LEU A 996 -37.07 -14.97 -10.21
CA LEU A 996 -36.19 -15.51 -11.25
C LEU A 996 -36.40 -14.76 -12.58
N SER A 997 -35.32 -14.29 -13.20
CA SER A 997 -35.31 -13.69 -14.54
C SER A 997 -34.35 -14.45 -15.44
N LEU A 998 -34.78 -14.78 -16.67
CA LEU A 998 -34.01 -15.61 -17.61
C LEU A 998 -33.96 -14.91 -18.98
N SER A 999 -32.77 -14.70 -19.52
CA SER A 999 -32.57 -14.08 -20.84
C SER A 999 -31.44 -14.77 -21.61
N HIS A 1000 -31.65 -15.10 -22.88
CA HIS A 1000 -30.63 -15.72 -23.76
C HIS A 1000 -30.00 -16.96 -23.09
N CYS A 1001 -30.76 -18.05 -22.98
CA CYS A 1001 -30.31 -19.26 -22.27
C CYS A 1001 -30.78 -20.55 -22.96
N ILE A 1002 -30.01 -21.63 -22.83
CA ILE A 1002 -30.44 -23.00 -23.17
C ILE A 1002 -30.85 -23.71 -21.88
N ILE A 1003 -32.05 -24.31 -21.85
CA ILE A 1003 -32.62 -24.97 -20.66
C ILE A 1003 -33.36 -26.26 -21.10
N GLN A 1004 -33.00 -27.42 -20.55
CA GLN A 1004 -33.56 -28.72 -20.99
C GLN A 1004 -35.00 -28.96 -20.50
N ASP A 1005 -35.17 -29.23 -19.20
CA ASP A 1005 -36.43 -29.71 -18.61
C ASP A 1005 -37.29 -28.60 -17.99
N GLY A 1006 -37.00 -27.34 -18.32
CA GLY A 1006 -37.79 -26.17 -17.92
C GLY A 1006 -37.46 -25.61 -16.53
N HIS A 1007 -38.26 -24.62 -16.12
CA HIS A 1007 -38.02 -23.79 -14.93
C HIS A 1007 -39.33 -23.30 -14.30
N SER A 1008 -39.35 -23.10 -12.98
CA SER A 1008 -40.53 -22.55 -12.30
C SER A 1008 -40.50 -21.01 -12.15
N GLY A 1009 -41.63 -20.37 -12.47
CA GLY A 1009 -42.00 -19.03 -11.98
C GLY A 1009 -41.13 -17.79 -12.29
N PRO A 1010 -40.86 -17.40 -13.55
CA PRO A 1010 -40.36 -16.08 -13.90
C PRO A 1010 -41.46 -15.10 -14.33
N ALA A 1011 -41.16 -13.79 -14.29
CA ALA A 1011 -42.02 -12.74 -14.87
C ALA A 1011 -41.59 -12.29 -16.28
N ASN A 1012 -40.29 -12.35 -16.56
CA ASN A 1012 -39.68 -12.01 -17.85
C ASN A 1012 -38.95 -13.25 -18.40
N GLN A 1013 -39.21 -13.60 -19.65
CA GLN A 1013 -38.54 -14.68 -20.39
C GLN A 1013 -38.17 -14.14 -21.77
N GLU A 1014 -36.89 -14.13 -22.12
CA GLU A 1014 -36.42 -13.68 -23.44
C GLU A 1014 -35.38 -14.66 -24.01
N ALA A 1015 -35.48 -14.99 -25.30
CA ALA A 1015 -34.52 -15.85 -26.02
C ALA A 1015 -34.16 -17.18 -25.30
N ILE A 1016 -35.15 -17.87 -24.72
CA ILE A 1016 -34.95 -19.20 -24.12
C ILE A 1016 -35.04 -20.30 -25.18
N GLN A 1017 -34.00 -21.13 -25.26
CA GLN A 1017 -33.87 -22.28 -26.15
C GLN A 1017 -33.99 -23.60 -25.37
N THR A 1018 -34.44 -24.65 -26.05
CA THR A 1018 -34.60 -26.02 -25.48
C THR A 1018 -33.89 -27.08 -26.34
N ALA A 1019 -32.99 -26.65 -27.23
CA ALA A 1019 -32.18 -27.53 -28.06
C ALA A 1019 -30.88 -27.93 -27.33
N ASP A 1020 -30.38 -29.13 -27.62
CA ASP A 1020 -29.15 -29.68 -27.04
C ASP A 1020 -27.95 -28.77 -27.31
N PRO A 1021 -27.18 -28.33 -26.28
CA PRO A 1021 -26.00 -27.48 -26.43
C PRO A 1021 -24.81 -28.19 -27.08
N LEU A 1022 -24.88 -29.50 -27.33
CA LEU A 1022 -23.86 -30.31 -28.01
C LEU A 1022 -22.44 -30.10 -27.44
N PHE A 1023 -22.30 -30.24 -26.11
CA PHE A 1023 -20.99 -30.26 -25.46
C PHE A 1023 -20.12 -31.44 -26.00
N LEU A 1024 -18.80 -31.23 -26.12
CA LEU A 1024 -17.89 -32.17 -26.78
C LEU A 1024 -17.72 -33.51 -26.05
N ALA A 1025 -17.43 -33.48 -24.73
CA ALA A 1025 -17.31 -34.68 -23.91
C ALA A 1025 -17.76 -34.40 -22.46
N PRO A 1026 -19.04 -34.03 -22.25
CA PRO A 1026 -19.52 -33.55 -20.96
C PRO A 1026 -19.55 -34.65 -19.89
N THR A 1027 -19.55 -35.94 -20.26
CA THR A 1027 -19.39 -37.05 -19.31
C THR A 1027 -18.03 -37.06 -18.61
N ASP A 1028 -17.03 -36.38 -19.19
CA ASP A 1028 -15.65 -36.31 -18.71
C ASP A 1028 -15.32 -34.90 -18.16
N GLY A 1029 -16.33 -34.00 -18.11
CA GLY A 1029 -16.20 -32.62 -17.66
C GLY A 1029 -15.85 -31.59 -18.74
N ASP A 1030 -15.74 -32.01 -20.01
CA ASP A 1030 -15.46 -31.11 -21.13
C ASP A 1030 -16.76 -30.47 -21.65
N LEU A 1031 -17.04 -29.26 -21.14
CA LEU A 1031 -18.22 -28.47 -21.48
C LEU A 1031 -17.96 -27.45 -22.62
N ARG A 1032 -16.93 -27.66 -23.45
CA ARG A 1032 -16.73 -26.89 -24.68
C ARG A 1032 -17.79 -27.26 -25.72
N LEU A 1033 -18.16 -26.30 -26.56
CA LEU A 1033 -19.24 -26.43 -27.55
C LEU A 1033 -18.78 -27.13 -28.83
N SER A 1034 -19.67 -27.93 -29.43
CA SER A 1034 -19.54 -28.42 -30.80
C SER A 1034 -19.84 -27.31 -31.81
N PRO A 1035 -19.18 -27.28 -33.00
CA PRO A 1035 -19.48 -26.33 -34.08
C PRO A 1035 -20.93 -26.35 -34.60
N CYS A 1036 -21.70 -27.41 -34.29
CA CYS A 1036 -23.12 -27.50 -34.64
C CYS A 1036 -24.05 -26.92 -33.55
N SER A 1037 -23.51 -26.38 -32.46
CA SER A 1037 -24.27 -26.07 -31.26
C SER A 1037 -25.21 -24.86 -31.43
N PRO A 1038 -26.46 -24.92 -30.92
CA PRO A 1038 -27.36 -23.77 -30.83
C PRO A 1038 -26.92 -22.70 -29.82
N ALA A 1039 -25.83 -22.95 -29.08
CA ALA A 1039 -25.17 -21.96 -28.21
C ALA A 1039 -24.25 -20.99 -28.98
N VAL A 1040 -23.78 -21.37 -30.18
CA VAL A 1040 -22.74 -20.63 -30.89
C VAL A 1040 -23.29 -19.34 -31.53
N ASN A 1041 -22.64 -18.21 -31.26
CA ASN A 1041 -23.07 -16.84 -31.57
C ASN A 1041 -24.54 -16.59 -31.14
N ALA A 1042 -24.97 -17.07 -29.97
CA ALA A 1042 -26.37 -17.02 -29.53
C ALA A 1042 -26.62 -16.24 -28.21
N GLY A 1043 -25.58 -15.69 -27.59
CA GLY A 1043 -25.67 -14.79 -26.43
C GLY A 1043 -25.85 -13.32 -26.80
N LEU A 1044 -25.92 -12.48 -25.78
CA LEU A 1044 -26.03 -11.03 -25.90
C LEU A 1044 -24.84 -10.35 -25.21
N ASN A 1045 -24.03 -9.64 -25.99
CA ASN A 1045 -22.79 -8.97 -25.54
C ASN A 1045 -23.03 -7.89 -24.47
N ASP A 1046 -24.26 -7.42 -24.25
CA ASP A 1046 -24.61 -6.42 -23.24
C ASP A 1046 -24.79 -6.98 -21.82
N PHE A 1047 -24.71 -8.29 -21.64
CA PHE A 1047 -24.57 -8.90 -20.30
C PHE A 1047 -23.12 -9.07 -19.85
N LEU A 1048 -22.13 -8.82 -20.70
CA LEU A 1048 -20.71 -8.84 -20.29
C LEU A 1048 -20.46 -7.69 -19.29
N PRO A 1049 -19.93 -7.96 -18.09
CA PRO A 1049 -19.61 -6.93 -17.11
C PRO A 1049 -18.37 -6.14 -17.53
N ILE A 1050 -18.15 -4.97 -16.91
CA ILE A 1050 -16.88 -4.24 -17.01
C ILE A 1050 -15.80 -5.05 -16.27
N ASP A 1051 -14.62 -5.23 -16.88
CA ASP A 1051 -13.48 -5.83 -16.19
C ASP A 1051 -12.76 -4.81 -15.31
N PHE A 1052 -13.34 -4.51 -14.15
CA PHE A 1052 -12.72 -3.67 -13.13
C PHE A 1052 -11.43 -4.25 -12.51
N PHE A 1053 -10.97 -5.44 -12.93
CA PHE A 1053 -9.90 -6.18 -12.27
C PHE A 1053 -8.69 -6.54 -13.15
N ASP A 1054 -8.74 -6.22 -14.45
CA ASP A 1054 -7.63 -6.44 -15.41
C ASP A 1054 -7.22 -7.92 -15.40
N LEU A 1055 -8.14 -8.79 -15.85
CA LEU A 1055 -8.04 -10.24 -15.76
C LEU A 1055 -7.34 -10.90 -16.95
N ASP A 1056 -7.32 -10.24 -18.11
CA ASP A 1056 -6.51 -10.64 -19.28
C ASP A 1056 -5.08 -10.03 -19.20
N GLY A 1057 -4.96 -8.81 -18.67
CA GLY A 1057 -3.71 -8.10 -18.39
C GLY A 1057 -3.32 -7.01 -19.40
N ASP A 1058 -4.27 -6.45 -20.16
CA ASP A 1058 -4.01 -5.37 -21.13
C ASP A 1058 -3.90 -3.95 -20.53
N LEU A 1059 -4.39 -3.77 -19.28
CA LEU A 1059 -4.48 -2.53 -18.49
C LEU A 1059 -5.71 -1.60 -18.73
N ASP A 1060 -6.70 -1.94 -19.56
CA ASP A 1060 -7.97 -1.19 -19.71
C ASP A 1060 -9.10 -1.74 -18.81
N SER A 1061 -9.02 -1.41 -17.52
CA SER A 1061 -10.03 -1.80 -16.52
C SER A 1061 -11.40 -1.10 -16.66
N LEU A 1062 -11.74 -0.58 -17.85
CA LEU A 1062 -13.03 0.04 -18.19
C LEU A 1062 -13.73 -0.64 -19.37
N GLU A 1063 -13.10 -1.58 -20.07
CA GLU A 1063 -13.79 -2.35 -21.12
C GLU A 1063 -14.63 -3.52 -20.59
N LYS A 1064 -15.27 -4.27 -21.49
CA LYS A 1064 -16.11 -5.43 -21.14
C LYS A 1064 -15.23 -6.67 -21.07
N LEU A 1065 -15.37 -7.48 -20.01
CA LEU A 1065 -14.63 -8.73 -19.83
C LEU A 1065 -14.64 -9.59 -21.11
N ASP A 1066 -13.48 -9.67 -21.77
CA ASP A 1066 -13.32 -10.21 -23.11
C ASP A 1066 -12.78 -11.65 -23.14
N ILE A 1067 -12.41 -12.23 -22.00
CA ILE A 1067 -11.95 -13.62 -21.85
C ILE A 1067 -13.04 -14.55 -21.30
N ASP A 1068 -12.94 -15.84 -21.62
CA ASP A 1068 -13.80 -16.92 -21.10
C ASP A 1068 -13.11 -17.75 -19.99
N LEU A 1069 -13.69 -18.90 -19.62
CA LEU A 1069 -13.15 -19.83 -18.63
C LEU A 1069 -11.78 -20.46 -19.00
N ASN A 1070 -11.42 -20.55 -20.28
CA ASN A 1070 -10.11 -21.00 -20.74
C ASN A 1070 -9.09 -19.86 -20.88
N GLY A 1071 -9.56 -18.61 -20.97
CA GLY A 1071 -8.79 -17.49 -21.52
C GLY A 1071 -8.85 -17.38 -23.05
N ASP A 1072 -9.84 -18.02 -23.68
CA ASP A 1072 -10.19 -17.78 -25.10
C ASP A 1072 -11.06 -16.50 -25.19
N ASN A 1073 -10.96 -15.74 -26.29
CA ASN A 1073 -11.69 -14.47 -26.45
C ASN A 1073 -13.20 -14.68 -26.65
N ARG A 1074 -13.98 -14.07 -25.76
CA ARG A 1074 -15.42 -14.09 -25.51
C ARG A 1074 -16.28 -13.37 -26.56
N LEU A 1075 -15.66 -12.75 -27.56
CA LEU A 1075 -16.31 -12.06 -28.67
C LEU A 1075 -15.85 -12.61 -30.01
N PHE A 1076 -15.63 -13.93 -30.08
CA PHE A 1076 -15.36 -14.62 -31.35
C PHE A 1076 -16.50 -14.34 -32.35
N GLU A 1077 -16.13 -14.07 -33.61
CA GLU A 1077 -17.05 -13.60 -34.68
C GLU A 1077 -17.88 -12.32 -34.35
N GLY A 1078 -17.69 -11.71 -33.17
CA GLY A 1078 -18.34 -10.49 -32.70
C GLY A 1078 -19.62 -10.69 -31.87
N ILE A 1079 -20.04 -11.93 -31.59
CA ILE A 1079 -21.23 -12.26 -30.79
C ILE A 1079 -20.86 -13.36 -29.81
N THR A 1080 -21.05 -13.12 -28.51
CA THR A 1080 -20.70 -14.11 -27.50
C THR A 1080 -21.57 -15.37 -27.56
N ASP A 1081 -20.98 -16.52 -27.30
CA ASP A 1081 -21.65 -17.79 -27.12
C ASP A 1081 -22.48 -17.87 -25.82
N LEU A 1082 -23.32 -18.89 -25.71
CA LEU A 1082 -23.96 -19.27 -24.46
C LEU A 1082 -23.06 -20.21 -23.63
N GLY A 1083 -23.04 -20.01 -22.31
CA GLY A 1083 -22.29 -20.84 -21.36
C GLY A 1083 -20.91 -20.28 -21.01
N ALA A 1084 -20.16 -21.02 -20.21
CA ALA A 1084 -18.87 -20.59 -19.64
C ALA A 1084 -17.69 -20.54 -20.62
N LEU A 1085 -17.85 -21.16 -21.80
CA LEU A 1085 -16.78 -21.41 -22.75
C LEU A 1085 -17.19 -20.94 -24.14
N GLU A 1086 -16.31 -20.20 -24.80
CA GLU A 1086 -16.50 -19.72 -26.16
C GLU A 1086 -16.00 -20.76 -27.18
N TRP A 1087 -16.67 -20.88 -28.34
CA TRP A 1087 -16.23 -21.74 -29.42
C TRP A 1087 -15.19 -21.04 -30.31
N ASN A 1088 -13.95 -21.52 -30.25
CA ASN A 1088 -12.77 -20.90 -30.88
C ASN A 1088 -12.61 -21.10 -32.40
N GLY A 1089 -13.70 -21.25 -33.15
CA GLY A 1089 -13.64 -21.30 -34.61
C GLY A 1089 -13.26 -22.65 -35.24
N THR A 1090 -13.05 -23.73 -34.46
CA THR A 1090 -12.44 -24.98 -34.98
C THR A 1090 -13.28 -26.26 -34.78
N PRO A 1091 -13.55 -27.04 -35.86
CA PRO A 1091 -13.67 -26.59 -37.25
C PRO A 1091 -14.83 -25.58 -37.38
N MET A 1092 -14.71 -24.63 -38.32
CA MET A 1092 -15.66 -23.50 -38.48
C MET A 1092 -17.13 -23.94 -38.52
N ARG A 1093 -18.02 -23.12 -37.96
CA ARG A 1093 -19.49 -23.24 -38.02
C ARG A 1093 -19.95 -23.44 -39.47
N LEU A 1094 -21.01 -24.23 -39.67
CA LEU A 1094 -21.68 -24.31 -40.96
C LEU A 1094 -22.61 -23.10 -41.15
N ASP A 1095 -22.36 -22.34 -42.20
CA ASP A 1095 -23.24 -21.33 -42.79
C ASP A 1095 -23.55 -21.73 -44.25
N SER A 1096 -24.65 -21.29 -44.83
CA SER A 1096 -24.99 -21.59 -46.22
C SER A 1096 -25.48 -20.35 -46.99
N VAL A 1097 -24.81 -20.08 -48.11
CA VAL A 1097 -25.08 -18.91 -48.96
C VAL A 1097 -25.84 -19.33 -50.22
N GLY A 1098 -27.01 -18.74 -50.42
CA GLY A 1098 -27.87 -18.99 -51.57
C GLY A 1098 -27.51 -18.08 -52.74
N ALA A 1099 -27.37 -18.66 -53.93
CA ALA A 1099 -27.06 -17.92 -55.15
C ALA A 1099 -28.03 -18.26 -56.29
N GLN A 1100 -28.55 -17.24 -56.96
CA GLN A 1100 -29.19 -17.39 -58.27
C GLN A 1100 -28.09 -17.60 -59.32
N LEU A 1101 -27.97 -18.82 -59.86
CA LEU A 1101 -26.96 -19.15 -60.87
C LEU A 1101 -27.44 -18.81 -62.29
N ALA A 1102 -28.75 -18.88 -62.52
CA ALA A 1102 -29.40 -18.39 -63.74
C ALA A 1102 -30.83 -17.90 -63.45
N GLY A 1103 -31.18 -16.73 -63.99
CA GLY A 1103 -32.57 -16.26 -64.01
C GLY A 1103 -33.41 -16.95 -65.09
N ILE A 1104 -34.72 -16.85 -64.95
CA ILE A 1104 -35.70 -17.40 -65.90
C ILE A 1104 -35.60 -16.64 -67.23
N SER A 1105 -35.59 -17.36 -68.37
CA SER A 1105 -35.28 -16.74 -69.66
C SER A 1105 -36.46 -16.03 -70.31
N CYS A 1106 -37.70 -16.34 -69.91
CA CYS A 1106 -38.92 -15.69 -70.40
C CYS A 1106 -40.09 -15.93 -69.42
N VAL A 1107 -41.03 -14.99 -69.36
CA VAL A 1107 -42.28 -15.09 -68.58
C VAL A 1107 -42.99 -16.43 -68.85
N GLY A 1108 -43.35 -17.14 -67.79
CA GLY A 1108 -44.02 -18.45 -67.83
C GLY A 1108 -43.13 -19.64 -68.18
N LEU A 1109 -41.80 -19.48 -68.26
CA LEU A 1109 -40.85 -20.59 -68.34
C LEU A 1109 -40.36 -21.01 -66.95
N CYS A 1110 -39.90 -22.26 -66.86
CA CYS A 1110 -39.26 -22.82 -65.67
C CYS A 1110 -37.88 -23.34 -66.05
N ASP A 1111 -36.94 -22.43 -66.28
CA ASP A 1111 -35.56 -22.70 -66.69
C ASP A 1111 -34.50 -22.00 -65.82
N GLY A 1112 -34.92 -21.39 -64.71
CA GLY A 1112 -34.02 -20.81 -63.71
C GLY A 1112 -33.18 -21.86 -62.96
N GLN A 1113 -32.13 -21.39 -62.30
CA GLN A 1113 -31.20 -22.20 -61.51
C GLN A 1113 -30.82 -21.51 -60.19
N ALA A 1114 -30.80 -22.29 -59.11
CA ALA A 1114 -30.36 -21.86 -57.79
C ALA A 1114 -29.24 -22.79 -57.30
N GLN A 1115 -28.31 -22.25 -56.52
CA GLN A 1115 -27.21 -22.97 -55.88
C GLN A 1115 -27.19 -22.66 -54.38
N ALA A 1116 -26.81 -23.63 -53.57
CA ALA A 1116 -26.49 -23.47 -52.15
C ALA A 1116 -24.99 -23.74 -51.94
N LEU A 1117 -24.30 -22.78 -51.33
CA LEU A 1117 -22.86 -22.81 -51.12
C LEU A 1117 -22.55 -22.90 -49.61
N PRO A 1118 -22.11 -24.05 -49.09
CA PRO A 1118 -21.66 -24.13 -47.70
C PRO A 1118 -20.39 -23.29 -47.48
N VAL A 1119 -20.37 -22.58 -46.36
CA VAL A 1119 -19.22 -21.88 -45.80
C VAL A 1119 -18.95 -22.48 -44.43
N GLY A 1120 -17.69 -22.81 -44.14
CA GLY A 1120 -17.33 -23.57 -42.94
C GLY A 1120 -17.94 -24.98 -42.91
N GLY A 1121 -18.21 -25.50 -41.72
CA GLY A 1121 -18.54 -26.90 -41.46
C GLY A 1121 -17.39 -27.87 -41.78
N THR A 1122 -17.66 -29.16 -41.64
CA THR A 1122 -16.76 -30.26 -42.00
C THR A 1122 -17.17 -30.88 -43.34
N ALA A 1123 -16.25 -30.90 -44.30
CA ALA A 1123 -16.49 -31.30 -45.69
C ALA A 1123 -16.98 -32.76 -45.85
N ASP A 1124 -17.59 -33.04 -47.01
CA ASP A 1124 -18.63 -34.07 -47.30
C ASP A 1124 -20.06 -33.60 -46.96
N TYR A 1125 -20.43 -32.44 -47.50
CA TYR A 1125 -21.78 -31.86 -47.40
C TYR A 1125 -22.84 -32.59 -48.23
N THR A 1126 -24.08 -32.54 -47.76
CA THR A 1126 -25.29 -33.03 -48.43
C THR A 1126 -26.36 -31.94 -48.48
N PHE A 1127 -27.26 -32.00 -49.46
CA PHE A 1127 -28.26 -30.96 -49.74
C PHE A 1127 -29.67 -31.55 -49.78
N LEU A 1128 -30.67 -30.73 -49.42
CA LEU A 1128 -32.09 -31.03 -49.63
C LEU A 1128 -32.84 -29.73 -49.98
N TRP A 1129 -33.29 -29.62 -51.23
CA TRP A 1129 -34.08 -28.48 -51.69
C TRP A 1129 -35.58 -28.66 -51.41
N SER A 1130 -36.33 -27.56 -51.38
CA SER A 1130 -37.80 -27.54 -51.30
C SER A 1130 -38.49 -28.25 -52.48
N THR A 1131 -37.78 -28.49 -53.58
CA THR A 1131 -38.18 -29.33 -54.71
C THR A 1131 -38.02 -30.83 -54.47
N GLY A 1132 -37.26 -31.24 -53.45
CA GLY A 1132 -36.80 -32.60 -53.22
C GLY A 1132 -35.49 -32.97 -53.94
N ASP A 1133 -34.82 -32.02 -54.60
CA ASP A 1133 -33.48 -32.24 -55.17
C ASP A 1133 -32.41 -32.31 -54.05
N THR A 1134 -31.27 -32.95 -54.35
CA THR A 1134 -30.17 -33.23 -53.40
C THR A 1134 -28.79 -32.83 -53.92
N LEU A 1135 -28.73 -32.15 -55.07
CA LEU A 1135 -27.51 -31.52 -55.59
C LEU A 1135 -27.28 -30.12 -54.98
N ASP A 1136 -26.05 -29.63 -55.07
CA ASP A 1136 -25.69 -28.26 -54.69
C ASP A 1136 -26.35 -27.22 -55.60
N ILE A 1137 -26.50 -27.54 -56.89
CA ILE A 1137 -27.22 -26.77 -57.91
C ILE A 1137 -28.51 -27.49 -58.29
N VAL A 1138 -29.64 -26.79 -58.18
CA VAL A 1138 -30.96 -27.20 -58.67
C VAL A 1138 -31.34 -26.38 -59.92
N SER A 1139 -32.06 -26.99 -60.87
CA SER A 1139 -32.36 -26.37 -62.18
C SER A 1139 -33.74 -26.74 -62.72
N GLY A 1140 -34.22 -25.97 -63.71
CA GLY A 1140 -35.58 -26.13 -64.25
C GLY A 1140 -36.64 -25.44 -63.40
N LEU A 1141 -36.23 -24.38 -62.69
CA LEU A 1141 -37.06 -23.71 -61.70
C LEU A 1141 -37.93 -22.61 -62.31
N CYS A 1142 -39.17 -22.51 -61.83
CA CYS A 1142 -40.11 -21.43 -62.11
C CYS A 1142 -39.85 -20.23 -61.17
N ALA A 1143 -40.57 -19.13 -61.34
CA ALA A 1143 -40.49 -17.98 -60.41
C ALA A 1143 -41.16 -18.32 -59.08
N ASP A 1144 -40.35 -18.55 -58.04
CA ASP A 1144 -40.77 -18.87 -56.67
C ASP A 1144 -39.60 -18.67 -55.69
N THR A 1145 -39.83 -18.86 -54.39
CA THR A 1145 -38.77 -18.94 -53.37
C THR A 1145 -38.38 -20.40 -53.12
N TYR A 1146 -37.11 -20.73 -53.33
CA TYR A 1146 -36.57 -22.06 -53.10
C TYR A 1146 -35.70 -22.07 -51.84
N THR A 1147 -35.88 -23.09 -50.99
CA THR A 1147 -35.07 -23.28 -49.78
C THR A 1147 -34.18 -24.49 -49.97
N ALA A 1148 -32.89 -24.37 -49.64
CA ALA A 1148 -32.00 -25.51 -49.45
C ALA A 1148 -31.75 -25.71 -47.96
N THR A 1149 -31.78 -26.95 -47.46
CA THR A 1149 -31.10 -27.34 -46.23
C THR A 1149 -29.77 -27.96 -46.62
N VAL A 1150 -28.67 -27.44 -46.09
CA VAL A 1150 -27.34 -28.04 -46.21
C VAL A 1150 -27.04 -28.80 -44.92
N THR A 1151 -26.34 -29.93 -45.02
CA THR A 1151 -25.91 -30.74 -43.86
C THR A 1151 -24.47 -31.19 -44.06
N ASP A 1152 -23.59 -30.90 -43.10
CA ASP A 1152 -22.17 -31.25 -43.16
C ASP A 1152 -21.88 -32.69 -42.69
N ALA A 1153 -20.61 -33.10 -42.71
CA ALA A 1153 -20.20 -34.46 -42.30
C ALA A 1153 -20.33 -34.74 -40.80
N ASN A 1154 -20.38 -33.71 -39.94
CA ASN A 1154 -20.67 -33.85 -38.51
C ASN A 1154 -22.18 -33.90 -38.24
N GLY A 1155 -23.02 -33.58 -39.24
CA GLY A 1155 -24.46 -33.46 -39.12
C GLY A 1155 -24.95 -32.07 -38.73
N CYS A 1156 -24.07 -31.06 -38.67
CA CYS A 1156 -24.47 -29.66 -38.57
C CYS A 1156 -25.41 -29.32 -39.72
N ARG A 1157 -26.44 -28.50 -39.48
CA ARG A 1157 -27.39 -28.08 -40.52
C ARG A 1157 -27.58 -26.59 -40.54
N ASP A 1158 -27.66 -26.05 -41.74
CA ASP A 1158 -28.14 -24.70 -42.00
C ASP A 1158 -29.13 -24.70 -43.18
N SER A 1159 -29.88 -23.62 -43.36
CA SER A 1159 -30.82 -23.49 -44.48
C SER A 1159 -30.91 -22.08 -45.05
N VAL A 1160 -30.76 -22.00 -46.38
CA VAL A 1160 -30.79 -20.73 -47.12
C VAL A 1160 -31.88 -20.68 -48.18
N THR A 1161 -32.33 -19.47 -48.49
CA THR A 1161 -33.36 -19.20 -49.49
C THR A 1161 -32.79 -18.50 -50.72
N VAL A 1162 -33.31 -18.88 -51.90
CA VAL A 1162 -33.05 -18.23 -53.19
C VAL A 1162 -34.39 -17.88 -53.82
N LEU A 1163 -34.66 -16.59 -53.99
CA LEU A 1163 -35.79 -16.10 -54.76
C LEU A 1163 -35.42 -16.09 -56.26
N LEU A 1164 -36.30 -16.60 -57.11
CA LEU A 1164 -36.22 -16.44 -58.56
C LEU A 1164 -37.41 -15.60 -59.06
N GLU A 1165 -37.13 -14.50 -59.75
CA GLU A 1165 -38.14 -13.60 -60.33
C GLU A 1165 -38.31 -13.83 -61.83
N GLU A 1166 -39.49 -13.52 -62.38
CA GLU A 1166 -39.70 -13.50 -63.83
C GLU A 1166 -38.97 -12.31 -64.49
N PRO A 1167 -38.44 -12.45 -65.72
CA PRO A 1167 -37.85 -11.34 -66.46
C PRO A 1167 -38.91 -10.31 -66.89
N GLU A 1168 -38.53 -9.04 -66.97
CA GLU A 1168 -39.46 -7.95 -67.35
C GLU A 1168 -40.17 -8.23 -68.71
N PRO A 1169 -41.51 -8.08 -68.80
CA PRO A 1169 -42.24 -8.37 -70.03
C PRO A 1169 -41.84 -7.48 -71.23
N LEU A 1170 -41.53 -8.11 -72.36
CA LEU A 1170 -41.24 -7.41 -73.62
C LEU A 1170 -42.49 -6.72 -74.19
N VAL A 1171 -42.60 -5.39 -73.98
CA VAL A 1171 -43.68 -4.57 -74.52
C VAL A 1171 -43.46 -4.26 -76.01
N ALA A 1172 -44.32 -4.81 -76.87
CA ALA A 1172 -44.31 -4.51 -78.30
C ALA A 1172 -45.01 -3.16 -78.60
N ASN A 1173 -44.23 -2.14 -78.97
CA ASN A 1173 -44.76 -0.88 -79.51
C ASN A 1173 -45.34 -1.10 -80.92
N ALA A 1174 -46.52 -0.54 -81.18
CA ALA A 1174 -47.29 -0.66 -82.43
C ALA A 1174 -47.59 0.71 -83.06
#